data_AF-A0A5C7GV23-F1
#
_entry.id   AF-A0A5C7GV23-F1
#
_cell.length_a   1.000
_cell.length_b   1.000
_cell.length_c   1.000
_cell.angle_alpha   90.00
_cell.angle_beta   90.00
_cell.angle_gamma   90.00
#
_symmetry.space_group_name_H-M   'P 1'
#
loop_
_entity.id
_entity.type
_entity.pdbx_description
1 polymer ?
#
loop_
_entity_poly.entity_id
_entity_poly.type
_entity_poly.pdbx_seq_one_letter_code
_entity_poly.pdbx_strand_id
1 'polypeptide(L)'
;MTAILERRESERLWGRFCNWITSTENRLYIGWFGVLMIPTLLTATSVFIIAFIAAPPVDIDGIREPVSGSLLYGNNIISGAIIPTSAAIGLHFYPIWEAASVDEWLYNGGPYELIVLHFLLGVACYMGREWELSFRLGMRPWIAVAYSAPVAAATAVFLIYPIGQGSFSDGMPLGISGTFNFMIVFQAEHNILMHPFHMLGVAGVFGGSLFSAMHGSLVTSSLIRETTENESANEGYRFGQEEETYNIVAAHGYFGRLIFQYASFNNSRSLHFFLAAWPVVGIWFTALGISTMAFNLNGFNFNQSVVDSQGRVINTWADIINRANLGMEVMHERRLPSQHFDPALPKLFWFTPTFPTCPTVAEQFLDIKRTSPEATLGGMFLCGANDLITIFVAPECFSLCSYLLSGYTKKDVRSNEATMKYLLMGGASSYILVHGFSWLYGSSGGETELQEIVNGLINTQMYNSPGISIALIFITVGIGFKLSPAPSHQWTPDVYEGVRCYRVGSHPSETTIVAFLSVTSKVAASASATRIFDIPFYFSSNEWHLLLEILAILSKILGNLIAITQTSMKRMLAYSSIGQIRYVIIGIIVGDSNGGYASMITYMMFYISMNLGTFACIVSFGLRTGTDNIRDYAGLYTKDHFLALSLALCLLSLGGLLH
;
A
#
# COMPACT_ATOMS: atom_id res chain seq x y z
N MET A 1 -60.63 -8.91 1.16
CA MET A 1 -59.85 -9.65 0.13
C MET A 1 -60.60 -9.69 -1.21
N THR A 2 -61.91 -9.94 -1.20
CA THR A 2 -62.79 -9.92 -2.39
C THR A 2 -62.87 -8.56 -3.11
N ALA A 3 -62.99 -7.44 -2.38
CA ALA A 3 -63.06 -6.10 -3.00
C ALA A 3 -61.74 -5.61 -3.66
N ILE A 4 -60.59 -6.18 -3.30
CA ILE A 4 -59.28 -5.86 -3.91
C ILE A 4 -59.07 -6.69 -5.19
N LEU A 5 -59.59 -7.92 -5.23
CA LEU A 5 -59.58 -8.77 -6.41
C LEU A 5 -60.51 -8.22 -7.51
N GLU A 6 -61.73 -7.78 -7.16
CA GLU A 6 -62.66 -7.13 -8.11
C GLU A 6 -62.10 -5.83 -8.71
N ARG A 7 -61.30 -5.08 -7.94
CA ARG A 7 -60.64 -3.86 -8.45
C ARG A 7 -59.50 -4.17 -9.41
N ARG A 8 -58.78 -5.29 -9.22
CA ARG A 8 -57.68 -5.74 -10.10
C ARG A 8 -58.16 -6.20 -11.49
N GLU A 9 -59.41 -6.65 -11.60
CA GLU A 9 -60.00 -7.06 -12.89
C GLU A 9 -60.58 -5.89 -13.70
N SER A 10 -60.88 -4.73 -13.07
CA SER A 10 -61.39 -3.54 -13.76
C SER A 10 -60.32 -2.51 -14.19
N GLU A 11 -59.05 -2.72 -13.81
CA GLU A 11 -57.94 -1.85 -14.19
C GLU A 11 -57.43 -2.13 -15.61
N ARG A 12 -57.27 -1.07 -16.41
CA ARG A 12 -56.64 -1.12 -17.75
C ARG A 12 -55.26 -1.79 -17.65
N LEU A 13 -54.85 -2.50 -18.72
CA LEU A 13 -53.55 -3.17 -18.81
C LEU A 13 -52.37 -2.30 -18.34
N TRP A 14 -52.38 -1.02 -18.71
CA TRP A 14 -51.38 -0.04 -18.28
C TRP A 14 -51.34 0.16 -16.76
N GLY A 15 -52.50 0.24 -16.09
CA GLY A 15 -52.57 0.35 -14.62
C GLY A 15 -51.99 -0.87 -13.93
N ARG A 16 -52.31 -2.08 -14.42
CA ARG A 16 -51.73 -3.34 -13.92
C ARG A 16 -50.21 -3.38 -14.10
N PHE A 17 -49.72 -2.93 -15.25
CA PHE A 17 -48.29 -2.83 -15.53
C PHE A 17 -47.58 -1.85 -14.59
N CYS A 18 -48.10 -0.64 -14.42
CA CYS A 18 -47.56 0.35 -13.48
C CYS A 18 -47.48 -0.20 -12.06
N ASN A 19 -48.58 -0.83 -11.59
CA ASN A 19 -48.65 -1.42 -10.25
C ASN A 19 -47.59 -2.52 -10.06
N TRP A 20 -47.29 -3.30 -11.09
CA TRP A 20 -46.24 -4.31 -11.04
C TRP A 20 -44.83 -3.70 -11.03
N ILE A 21 -44.56 -2.71 -11.88
CA ILE A 21 -43.26 -2.02 -11.95
C ILE A 21 -42.89 -1.37 -10.62
N THR A 22 -43.85 -0.71 -9.97
CA THR A 22 -43.62 -0.01 -8.69
C THR A 22 -43.91 -0.87 -7.47
N SER A 23 -44.08 -2.18 -7.62
CA SER A 23 -44.37 -3.08 -6.49
C SER A 23 -43.16 -3.22 -5.56
N THR A 24 -43.40 -3.09 -4.26
CA THR A 24 -42.41 -3.33 -3.19
C THR A 24 -42.28 -4.80 -2.81
N GLU A 25 -43.15 -5.67 -3.33
CA GLU A 25 -43.11 -7.12 -3.10
C GLU A 25 -42.17 -7.87 -4.06
N ASN A 26 -41.66 -7.18 -5.09
CA ASN A 26 -40.67 -7.74 -6.00
C ASN A 26 -39.36 -8.04 -5.26
N ARG A 27 -38.77 -9.22 -5.50
CA ARG A 27 -37.48 -9.62 -4.88
C ARG A 27 -36.36 -8.62 -5.15
N LEU A 28 -36.35 -8.03 -6.33
CA LEU A 28 -35.53 -6.89 -6.71
C LEU A 28 -36.49 -5.80 -7.19
N TYR A 29 -36.49 -4.65 -6.51
CA TYR A 29 -37.30 -3.51 -6.92
C TYR A 29 -36.94 -3.08 -8.36
N ILE A 30 -37.93 -2.85 -9.21
CA ILE A 30 -37.74 -2.38 -10.59
C ILE A 30 -37.80 -0.85 -10.59
N GLY A 31 -39.00 -0.29 -10.41
CA GLY A 31 -39.23 1.15 -10.50
C GLY A 31 -39.12 1.68 -11.94
N TRP A 32 -39.48 2.94 -12.13
CA TRP A 32 -39.40 3.59 -13.45
C TRP A 32 -37.95 3.74 -13.91
N PHE A 33 -37.02 4.02 -12.99
CA PHE A 33 -35.60 4.04 -13.30
C PHE A 33 -35.06 2.64 -13.67
N GLY A 34 -35.62 1.58 -13.09
CA GLY A 34 -35.24 0.19 -13.41
C GLY A 34 -35.49 -0.18 -14.87
N VAL A 35 -36.50 0.41 -15.50
CA VAL A 35 -36.84 0.17 -16.92
C VAL A 35 -35.69 0.59 -17.85
N LEU A 36 -34.94 1.64 -17.48
CA LEU A 36 -33.75 2.09 -18.24
C LEU A 36 -32.46 1.43 -17.72
N MET A 37 -32.33 1.30 -16.40
CA MET A 37 -31.15 0.74 -15.75
C MET A 37 -30.88 -0.72 -16.16
N ILE A 38 -31.92 -1.56 -16.21
CA ILE A 38 -31.74 -2.99 -16.44
C ILE A 38 -31.19 -3.26 -17.86
N PRO A 39 -31.80 -2.74 -18.96
CA PRO A 39 -31.27 -2.98 -20.30
C PRO A 39 -29.86 -2.39 -20.48
N THR A 40 -29.62 -1.17 -20.01
CA THR A 40 -28.33 -0.50 -20.18
C THR A 40 -27.19 -1.23 -19.48
N LEU A 41 -27.36 -1.62 -18.21
CA LEU A 41 -26.34 -2.37 -17.47
C LEU A 41 -26.14 -3.79 -18.01
N LEU A 42 -27.21 -4.47 -18.48
CA LEU A 42 -27.08 -5.78 -19.13
C LEU A 42 -26.29 -5.69 -20.43
N THR A 43 -26.56 -4.67 -21.26
CA THR A 43 -25.80 -4.43 -22.50
C THR A 43 -24.33 -4.11 -22.18
N ALA A 44 -24.05 -3.18 -21.26
CA ALA A 44 -22.68 -2.85 -20.87
C ALA A 44 -21.92 -4.07 -20.33
N THR A 45 -22.55 -4.87 -19.46
CA THR A 45 -21.93 -6.05 -18.84
C THR A 45 -21.66 -7.16 -19.86
N SER A 46 -22.63 -7.44 -20.73
CA SER A 46 -22.48 -8.50 -21.75
C SER A 46 -21.38 -8.17 -22.75
N VAL A 47 -21.36 -6.93 -23.26
CA VAL A 47 -20.31 -6.48 -24.19
C VAL A 47 -18.95 -6.42 -23.50
N PHE A 48 -18.87 -5.96 -22.24
CA PHE A 48 -17.64 -5.95 -21.45
C PHE A 48 -17.04 -7.36 -21.32
N ILE A 49 -17.84 -8.34 -20.92
CA ILE A 49 -17.37 -9.73 -20.74
C ILE A 49 -16.84 -10.30 -22.06
N ILE A 50 -17.57 -10.12 -23.15
CA ILE A 50 -17.17 -10.65 -24.47
C ILE A 50 -15.89 -9.95 -24.95
N ALA A 51 -15.83 -8.63 -24.87
CA ALA A 51 -14.67 -7.86 -25.32
C ALA A 51 -13.41 -8.16 -24.49
N PHE A 52 -13.53 -8.25 -23.17
CA PHE A 52 -12.40 -8.57 -22.29
C PHE A 52 -11.81 -9.96 -22.58
N ILE A 53 -12.66 -10.91 -22.99
CA ILE A 53 -12.20 -12.27 -23.34
C ILE A 53 -11.62 -12.33 -24.75
N ALA A 54 -12.29 -11.73 -25.74
CA ALA A 54 -12.09 -12.06 -27.14
C ALA A 54 -11.90 -10.88 -28.11
N ALA A 55 -11.88 -9.62 -27.65
CA ALA A 55 -11.67 -8.49 -28.56
C ALA A 55 -10.30 -8.57 -29.25
N PRO A 56 -10.23 -8.28 -30.57
CA PRO A 56 -8.95 -8.16 -31.26
C PRO A 56 -8.16 -6.92 -30.79
N PRO A 57 -6.88 -6.78 -31.17
CA PRO A 57 -6.08 -5.59 -30.90
C PRO A 57 -6.70 -4.30 -31.49
N VAL A 58 -6.62 -3.19 -30.74
CA VAL A 58 -7.29 -1.91 -31.02
C VAL A 58 -6.27 -0.80 -31.25
N ASP A 59 -6.46 0.04 -32.27
CA ASP A 59 -5.60 1.19 -32.57
C ASP A 59 -6.01 2.45 -31.78
N ILE A 60 -5.55 2.54 -30.53
CA ILE A 60 -5.90 3.62 -29.59
C ILE A 60 -5.44 5.01 -30.05
N ASP A 61 -4.23 5.14 -30.59
CA ASP A 61 -3.65 6.45 -30.93
C ASP A 61 -3.93 6.86 -32.39
N GLY A 62 -4.57 5.99 -33.19
CA GLY A 62 -4.82 6.24 -34.61
C GLY A 62 -3.57 6.21 -35.50
N ILE A 63 -2.46 5.66 -34.99
CA ILE A 63 -1.17 5.55 -35.69
C ILE A 63 -0.97 4.19 -36.37
N ARG A 64 -2.00 3.34 -36.38
CA ARG A 64 -1.98 1.97 -36.89
C ARG A 64 -1.05 1.03 -36.11
N GLU A 65 -0.92 1.26 -34.81
CA GLU A 65 -0.19 0.38 -33.88
C GLU A 65 -1.17 -0.23 -32.87
N PRO A 66 -1.83 -1.36 -33.21
CA PRO A 66 -2.91 -1.87 -32.39
C PRO A 66 -2.41 -2.53 -31.11
N VAL A 67 -3.05 -2.21 -29.99
CA VAL A 67 -2.75 -2.72 -28.65
C VAL A 67 -3.67 -3.91 -28.32
N SER A 68 -3.07 -5.02 -27.91
CA SER A 68 -3.82 -6.20 -27.47
C SER A 68 -4.35 -6.01 -26.04
N GLY A 69 -5.68 -6.05 -25.87
CA GLY A 69 -6.33 -5.91 -24.57
C GLY A 69 -6.96 -7.19 -24.00
N SER A 70 -7.26 -8.20 -24.83
CA SER A 70 -8.09 -9.34 -24.41
C SER A 70 -7.29 -10.59 -24.01
N LEU A 71 -7.95 -11.47 -23.26
CA LEU A 71 -7.34 -12.70 -22.73
C LEU A 71 -6.89 -13.67 -23.85
N LEU A 72 -7.70 -13.85 -24.90
CA LEU A 72 -7.35 -14.73 -26.03
C LEU A 72 -6.13 -14.25 -26.80
N TYR A 73 -5.83 -12.94 -26.76
CA TYR A 73 -4.70 -12.33 -27.43
C TYR A 73 -3.49 -12.11 -26.51
N GLY A 74 -3.33 -12.98 -25.49
CA GLY A 74 -2.11 -13.10 -24.70
C GLY A 74 -2.07 -12.30 -23.39
N ASN A 75 -3.19 -11.71 -22.99
CA ASN A 75 -3.28 -11.00 -21.71
C ASN A 75 -3.71 -11.90 -20.55
N ASN A 76 -3.31 -11.52 -19.33
CA ASN A 76 -3.85 -12.06 -18.08
C ASN A 76 -4.83 -11.06 -17.45
N ILE A 77 -5.39 -11.36 -16.28
CA ILE A 77 -6.37 -10.48 -15.61
C ILE A 77 -5.79 -9.09 -15.28
N ILE A 78 -4.49 -8.99 -15.01
CA ILE A 78 -3.82 -7.73 -14.66
C ILE A 78 -3.53 -6.90 -15.90
N SER A 79 -3.00 -7.53 -16.97
CA SER A 79 -2.65 -6.83 -18.21
C SER A 79 -3.85 -6.61 -19.14
N GLY A 80 -4.91 -7.41 -18.98
CA GLY A 80 -6.12 -7.33 -19.78
C GLY A 80 -6.89 -6.03 -19.55
N ALA A 81 -7.36 -5.43 -20.64
CA ALA A 81 -8.14 -4.21 -20.65
C ALA A 81 -9.03 -4.14 -21.89
N ILE A 82 -10.14 -3.42 -21.79
CA ILE A 82 -10.82 -2.91 -22.99
C ILE A 82 -10.18 -1.58 -23.32
N ILE A 83 -9.55 -1.54 -24.49
CA ILE A 83 -8.78 -0.40 -24.99
C ILE A 83 -9.75 0.73 -25.41
N PRO A 84 -9.47 2.00 -25.06
CA PRO A 84 -10.24 3.15 -25.49
C PRO A 84 -10.43 3.28 -27.01
N THR A 85 -11.44 4.05 -27.40
CA THR A 85 -11.73 4.37 -28.80
C THR A 85 -10.56 5.15 -29.41
N SER A 86 -10.27 4.89 -30.70
CA SER A 86 -9.16 5.52 -31.42
C SER A 86 -9.20 7.05 -31.39
N ALA A 87 -8.03 7.70 -31.22
CA ALA A 87 -7.88 9.15 -31.32
C ALA A 87 -8.25 9.69 -32.71
N ALA A 88 -8.23 8.85 -33.76
CA ALA A 88 -8.73 9.19 -35.09
C ALA A 88 -10.24 9.48 -35.12
N ILE A 89 -11.00 8.93 -34.16
CA ILE A 89 -12.43 9.22 -33.95
C ILE A 89 -12.61 10.45 -33.05
N GLY A 90 -11.72 10.68 -32.09
CA GLY A 90 -11.83 11.79 -31.15
C GLY A 90 -13.09 11.69 -30.28
N LEU A 91 -14.01 12.65 -30.41
CA LEU A 91 -15.30 12.69 -29.71
C LEU A 91 -16.51 12.33 -30.58
N HIS A 92 -16.28 11.87 -31.82
CA HIS A 92 -17.38 11.47 -32.69
C HIS A 92 -18.11 10.25 -32.11
N PHE A 93 -19.44 10.29 -32.15
CA PHE A 93 -20.27 9.18 -31.72
C PHE A 93 -20.10 8.00 -32.69
N TYR A 94 -19.53 6.88 -32.24
CA TYR A 94 -19.18 5.74 -33.08
C TYR A 94 -19.95 4.45 -32.73
N PRO A 95 -21.26 4.41 -33.02
CA PRO A 95 -22.07 3.22 -32.82
C PRO A 95 -21.78 2.16 -33.89
N ILE A 96 -22.23 0.93 -33.65
CA ILE A 96 -21.98 -0.23 -34.52
C ILE A 96 -22.39 0.02 -35.98
N TRP A 97 -23.47 0.78 -36.22
CA TRP A 97 -23.99 1.03 -37.57
C TRP A 97 -23.26 2.12 -38.36
N GLU A 98 -22.34 2.87 -37.73
CA GLU A 98 -21.49 3.83 -38.46
C GLU A 98 -20.25 3.16 -39.06
N ALA A 99 -19.83 2.00 -38.53
CA ALA A 99 -18.75 1.21 -39.10
C ALA A 99 -19.22 0.45 -40.36
N ALA A 100 -18.34 0.29 -41.35
CA ALA A 100 -18.63 -0.50 -42.53
C ALA A 100 -18.71 -2.02 -42.22
N SER A 101 -18.07 -2.45 -41.13
CA SER A 101 -18.12 -3.83 -40.65
C SER A 101 -17.89 -3.93 -39.14
N VAL A 102 -18.24 -5.08 -38.55
CA VAL A 102 -17.95 -5.36 -37.14
C VAL A 102 -16.43 -5.41 -36.89
N ASP A 103 -15.64 -5.90 -37.85
CA ASP A 103 -14.18 -5.97 -37.73
C ASP A 103 -13.56 -4.57 -37.64
N GLU A 104 -14.03 -3.63 -38.46
CA GLU A 104 -13.64 -2.22 -38.38
C GLU A 104 -14.07 -1.59 -37.04
N TRP A 105 -15.29 -1.86 -36.60
CA TRP A 105 -15.78 -1.37 -35.31
C TRP A 105 -14.92 -1.84 -34.14
N LEU A 106 -14.49 -3.11 -34.16
CA LEU A 106 -13.60 -3.69 -33.16
C LEU A 106 -12.19 -3.10 -33.26
N TYR A 107 -11.64 -2.92 -34.46
CA TYR A 107 -10.30 -2.35 -34.66
C TYR A 107 -10.17 -0.92 -34.11
N ASN A 108 -11.24 -0.12 -34.25
CA ASN A 108 -11.28 1.28 -33.81
C ASN A 108 -11.68 1.47 -32.34
N GLY A 109 -11.92 0.39 -31.59
CA GLY A 109 -12.24 0.47 -30.15
C GLY A 109 -13.70 0.78 -29.83
N GLY A 110 -14.62 0.56 -30.77
CA GLY A 110 -16.06 0.77 -30.58
C GLY A 110 -16.69 0.12 -29.34
N PRO A 111 -16.25 -1.06 -28.85
CA PRO A 111 -16.75 -1.61 -27.58
C PRO A 111 -16.58 -0.68 -26.38
N TYR A 112 -15.52 0.12 -26.32
CA TYR A 112 -15.25 1.01 -25.21
C TYR A 112 -16.34 2.08 -25.08
N GLU A 113 -16.62 2.81 -26.16
CA GLU A 113 -17.65 3.86 -26.17
C GLU A 113 -19.05 3.28 -25.85
N LEU A 114 -19.39 2.12 -26.43
CA LEU A 114 -20.66 1.45 -26.15
C LEU A 114 -20.79 1.13 -24.66
N ILE A 115 -19.77 0.52 -24.05
CA ILE A 115 -19.79 0.15 -22.64
C ILE A 115 -19.90 1.39 -21.75
N VAL A 116 -19.06 2.41 -21.99
CA VAL A 116 -19.02 3.63 -21.19
C VAL A 116 -20.36 4.36 -21.20
N LEU A 117 -20.97 4.58 -22.37
CA LEU A 117 -22.24 5.31 -22.48
C LEU A 117 -23.39 4.55 -21.80
N HIS A 118 -23.49 3.24 -22.02
CA HIS A 118 -24.52 2.42 -21.38
C HIS A 118 -24.30 2.30 -19.86
N PHE A 119 -23.04 2.20 -19.42
CA PHE A 119 -22.68 2.16 -18.01
C PHE A 119 -23.06 3.45 -17.30
N LEU A 120 -22.70 4.63 -17.84
CA LEU A 120 -23.01 5.92 -17.24
C LEU A 120 -24.52 6.17 -17.13
N LEU A 121 -25.30 5.83 -18.17
CA LEU A 121 -26.76 5.88 -18.11
C LEU A 121 -27.32 4.91 -17.06
N GLY A 122 -26.76 3.70 -16.99
CA GLY A 122 -27.15 2.67 -16.04
C GLY A 122 -26.93 3.10 -14.58
N VAL A 123 -25.75 3.64 -14.24
CA VAL A 123 -25.44 4.09 -12.87
C VAL A 123 -26.20 5.35 -12.48
N ALA A 124 -26.49 6.25 -13.43
CA ALA A 124 -27.36 7.40 -13.19
C ALA A 124 -28.81 6.95 -12.88
N CYS A 125 -29.32 5.97 -13.62
CA CYS A 125 -30.63 5.37 -13.33
C CYS A 125 -30.62 4.57 -12.02
N TYR A 126 -29.51 3.91 -11.68
CA TYR A 126 -29.35 3.23 -10.39
C TYR A 126 -29.47 4.21 -9.22
N MET A 127 -28.82 5.38 -9.30
CA MET A 127 -28.97 6.46 -8.32
C MET A 127 -30.43 6.94 -8.21
N GLY A 128 -31.13 7.12 -9.34
CA GLY A 128 -32.55 7.45 -9.35
C GLY A 128 -33.44 6.37 -8.73
N ARG A 129 -33.10 5.09 -8.94
CA ARG A 129 -33.78 3.94 -8.35
C ARG A 129 -33.63 3.87 -6.84
N GLU A 130 -32.45 4.20 -6.30
CA GLU A 130 -32.25 4.30 -4.85
C GLU A 130 -33.18 5.34 -4.22
N TRP A 131 -33.29 6.51 -4.87
CA TRP A 131 -34.25 7.53 -4.46
C TRP A 131 -35.70 7.03 -4.56
N GLU A 132 -36.07 6.41 -5.69
CA GLU A 132 -37.44 5.95 -5.93
C GLU A 132 -37.88 4.92 -4.88
N LEU A 133 -37.03 3.93 -4.57
CA LEU A 133 -37.33 2.93 -3.55
C LEU A 133 -37.41 3.55 -2.15
N SER A 134 -36.50 4.48 -1.82
CA SER A 134 -36.55 5.19 -0.54
C SER A 134 -37.88 5.92 -0.34
N PHE A 135 -38.40 6.53 -1.40
CA PHE A 135 -39.70 7.19 -1.39
C PHE A 135 -40.85 6.20 -1.20
N ARG A 136 -40.83 5.04 -1.88
CA ARG A 136 -41.86 3.99 -1.73
C ARG A 136 -41.93 3.40 -0.33
N LEU A 137 -40.80 3.27 0.33
CA LEU A 137 -40.70 2.74 1.70
C LEU A 137 -40.92 3.82 2.79
N GLY A 138 -41.09 5.09 2.41
CA GLY A 138 -41.18 6.20 3.37
C GLY A 138 -39.87 6.47 4.12
N MET A 139 -38.73 6.08 3.54
CA MET A 139 -37.40 6.30 4.08
C MET A 139 -36.89 7.72 3.76
N ARG A 140 -35.85 8.15 4.49
CA ARG A 140 -35.12 9.39 4.21
C ARG A 140 -34.32 9.24 2.88
N PRO A 141 -34.36 10.21 1.94
CA PRO A 141 -33.91 10.01 0.55
C PRO A 141 -32.41 10.22 0.28
N TRP A 142 -31.55 10.32 1.32
CA TRP A 142 -30.16 10.76 1.16
C TRP A 142 -29.15 9.67 0.79
N ILE A 143 -29.57 8.41 0.62
CA ILE A 143 -28.67 7.32 0.17
C ILE A 143 -28.16 7.61 -1.24
N ALA A 144 -29.05 8.02 -2.14
CA ALA A 144 -28.70 8.43 -3.51
C ALA A 144 -27.71 9.60 -3.53
N VAL A 145 -27.75 10.49 -2.53
CA VAL A 145 -26.79 11.60 -2.41
C VAL A 145 -25.40 11.08 -2.08
N ALA A 146 -25.27 10.09 -1.20
CA ALA A 146 -23.98 9.46 -0.94
C ALA A 146 -23.46 8.73 -2.19
N TYR A 147 -24.34 8.03 -2.93
CA TYR A 147 -23.99 7.33 -4.17
C TYR A 147 -23.64 8.29 -5.32
N SER A 148 -24.01 9.57 -5.25
CA SER A 148 -23.61 10.56 -6.25
C SER A 148 -22.10 10.77 -6.34
N ALA A 149 -21.34 10.52 -5.25
CA ALA A 149 -19.89 10.69 -5.23
C ALA A 149 -19.15 9.73 -6.19
N PRO A 150 -19.35 8.39 -6.12
CA PRO A 150 -18.76 7.49 -7.10
C PRO A 150 -19.32 7.69 -8.52
N VAL A 151 -20.60 8.07 -8.68
CA VAL A 151 -21.16 8.41 -10.00
C VAL A 151 -20.45 9.63 -10.61
N ALA A 152 -20.19 10.66 -9.81
CA ALA A 152 -19.45 11.85 -10.25
C ALA A 152 -18.00 11.50 -10.63
N ALA A 153 -17.32 10.68 -9.82
CA ALA A 153 -15.96 10.23 -10.13
C ALA A 153 -15.89 9.42 -11.45
N ALA A 154 -16.83 8.49 -11.65
CA ALA A 154 -16.93 7.72 -12.89
C ALA A 154 -17.21 8.61 -14.11
N THR A 155 -18.12 9.59 -13.95
CA THR A 155 -18.44 10.56 -15.00
C THR A 155 -17.22 11.44 -15.33
N ALA A 156 -16.43 11.81 -14.32
CA ALA A 156 -15.23 12.61 -14.51
C ALA A 156 -14.19 11.90 -15.39
N VAL A 157 -13.86 10.64 -15.09
CA VAL A 157 -12.79 9.89 -15.79
C VAL A 157 -13.22 9.32 -17.15
N PHE A 158 -14.50 8.98 -17.33
CA PHE A 158 -14.99 8.35 -18.56
C PHE A 158 -15.64 9.31 -19.55
N LEU A 159 -16.04 10.51 -19.12
CA LEU A 159 -16.75 11.46 -19.99
C LEU A 159 -16.16 12.86 -19.94
N ILE A 160 -16.05 13.48 -18.75
CA ILE A 160 -15.61 14.88 -18.67
C ILE A 160 -14.15 15.05 -19.11
N TYR A 161 -13.26 14.15 -18.67
CA TYR A 161 -11.86 14.20 -19.05
C TYR A 161 -11.64 14.01 -20.56
N PRO A 162 -12.20 12.96 -21.20
CA PRO A 162 -12.23 12.86 -22.66
C PRO A 162 -12.76 14.10 -23.38
N ILE A 163 -13.85 14.71 -22.89
CA ILE A 163 -14.41 15.92 -23.50
C ILE A 163 -13.42 17.09 -23.41
N GLY A 164 -12.70 17.22 -22.30
CA GLY A 164 -11.71 18.27 -22.09
C GLY A 164 -10.48 18.12 -22.98
N GLN A 165 -9.99 16.88 -23.15
CA GLN A 165 -8.83 16.59 -24.01
C GLN A 165 -9.18 16.45 -25.50
N GLY A 166 -10.46 16.29 -25.83
CA GLY A 166 -10.94 16.24 -27.22
C GLY A 166 -10.95 14.84 -27.84
N SER A 167 -10.77 13.78 -27.03
CA SER A 167 -10.78 12.39 -27.51
C SER A 167 -11.19 11.39 -26.43
N PHE A 168 -11.91 10.34 -26.83
CA PHE A 168 -12.15 9.17 -25.96
C PHE A 168 -10.91 8.28 -25.77
N SER A 169 -9.84 8.45 -26.57
CA SER A 169 -8.55 7.75 -26.39
C SER A 169 -7.95 8.00 -25.02
N ASP A 170 -8.12 9.22 -24.50
CA ASP A 170 -7.52 9.68 -23.23
C ASP A 170 -8.40 9.31 -22.03
N GLY A 171 -9.56 8.69 -22.29
CA GLY A 171 -10.40 8.13 -21.24
C GLY A 171 -9.73 6.96 -20.54
N MET A 172 -10.06 6.76 -19.27
CA MET A 172 -9.48 5.67 -18.48
C MET A 172 -9.78 4.30 -19.11
N PRO A 173 -8.77 3.50 -19.50
CA PRO A 173 -9.00 2.15 -20.04
C PRO A 173 -9.70 1.23 -19.03
N LEU A 174 -10.53 0.30 -19.52
CA LEU A 174 -11.26 -0.63 -18.65
C LEU A 174 -10.41 -1.87 -18.34
N GLY A 175 -9.39 -1.71 -17.50
CA GLY A 175 -8.50 -2.79 -17.04
C GLY A 175 -7.45 -2.32 -16.04
N ILE A 176 -6.88 -3.23 -15.26
CA ILE A 176 -6.00 -2.88 -14.11
C ILE A 176 -4.74 -2.15 -14.56
N SER A 177 -3.99 -2.72 -15.51
CA SER A 177 -2.79 -2.07 -16.06
C SER A 177 -3.11 -0.77 -16.79
N GLY A 178 -4.28 -0.70 -17.44
CA GLY A 178 -4.75 0.49 -18.13
C GLY A 178 -5.08 1.64 -17.16
N THR A 179 -5.64 1.34 -15.99
CA THR A 179 -5.84 2.33 -14.92
C THR A 179 -4.50 2.89 -14.42
N PHE A 180 -3.47 2.05 -14.25
CA PHE A 180 -2.14 2.55 -13.88
C PHE A 180 -1.52 3.43 -14.97
N ASN A 181 -1.70 3.06 -16.25
CA ASN A 181 -1.26 3.89 -17.36
C ASN A 181 -1.92 5.28 -17.29
N PHE A 182 -3.24 5.33 -17.20
CA PHE A 182 -4.00 6.57 -17.05
C PHE A 182 -3.49 7.41 -15.88
N MET A 183 -3.28 6.82 -14.70
CA MET A 183 -2.79 7.55 -13.52
C MET A 183 -1.40 8.16 -13.70
N ILE A 184 -0.48 7.45 -14.37
CA ILE A 184 0.90 7.90 -14.58
C ILE A 184 0.92 9.04 -15.60
N VAL A 185 0.19 8.90 -16.70
CA VAL A 185 0.07 9.93 -17.75
C VAL A 185 -0.59 11.18 -17.18
N PHE A 186 -1.69 11.02 -16.44
CA PHE A 186 -2.39 12.12 -15.79
C PHE A 186 -1.48 12.86 -14.78
N GLN A 187 -0.58 12.15 -14.10
CA GLN A 187 0.43 12.80 -13.24
C GLN A 187 1.46 13.58 -14.04
N ALA A 188 1.91 13.08 -15.19
CA ALA A 188 2.86 13.76 -16.05
C ALA A 188 2.27 15.09 -16.57
N GLU A 189 1.04 15.07 -17.08
CA GLU A 189 0.40 16.22 -17.73
C GLU A 189 -0.19 17.23 -16.73
N HIS A 190 -0.76 16.76 -15.63
CA HIS A 190 -1.52 17.62 -14.71
C HIS A 190 -0.88 17.83 -13.35
N ASN A 191 0.19 17.08 -13.03
CA ASN A 191 0.82 17.09 -11.70
C ASN A 191 -0.21 16.92 -10.56
N ILE A 192 -1.10 15.93 -10.71
CA ILE A 192 -2.27 15.72 -9.84
C ILE A 192 -1.92 15.62 -8.34
N LEU A 193 -0.74 15.10 -8.00
CA LEU A 193 -0.28 15.02 -6.61
C LEU A 193 -0.19 16.39 -5.94
N MET A 194 0.06 17.46 -6.70
CA MET A 194 0.13 18.84 -6.22
C MET A 194 -1.22 19.58 -6.29
N HIS A 195 -2.31 18.91 -6.68
CA HIS A 195 -3.64 19.50 -6.75
C HIS A 195 -4.40 19.34 -5.42
N PRO A 196 -4.91 20.43 -4.81
CA PRO A 196 -5.51 20.37 -3.47
C PRO A 196 -6.78 19.51 -3.43
N PHE A 197 -7.56 19.47 -4.50
CA PHE A 197 -8.75 18.60 -4.55
C PHE A 197 -8.40 17.11 -4.54
N HIS A 198 -7.25 16.72 -5.11
CA HIS A 198 -6.78 15.34 -5.03
C HIS A 198 -6.34 15.02 -3.59
N MET A 199 -5.61 15.93 -2.93
CA MET A 199 -5.22 15.77 -1.52
C MET A 199 -6.45 15.66 -0.59
N LEU A 200 -7.51 16.43 -0.84
CA LEU A 200 -8.77 16.33 -0.10
C LEU A 200 -9.45 14.98 -0.28
N GLY A 201 -9.45 14.40 -1.49
CA GLY A 201 -9.99 13.06 -1.66
C GLY A 201 -9.11 11.96 -1.07
N VAL A 202 -7.78 12.12 -1.08
CA VAL A 202 -6.86 11.24 -0.33
C VAL A 202 -7.20 11.27 1.17
N ALA A 203 -7.42 12.45 1.75
CA ALA A 203 -7.89 12.60 3.13
C ALA A 203 -9.30 11.99 3.33
N GLY A 204 -10.17 12.10 2.33
CA GLY A 204 -11.50 11.47 2.30
C GLY A 204 -11.45 9.95 2.41
N VAL A 205 -10.65 9.29 1.58
CA VAL A 205 -10.55 7.82 1.57
C VAL A 205 -9.76 7.26 2.75
N PHE A 206 -8.65 7.90 3.15
CA PHE A 206 -7.90 7.48 4.34
C PHE A 206 -8.68 7.74 5.62
N GLY A 207 -9.36 8.89 5.73
CA GLY A 207 -10.24 9.13 6.86
C GLY A 207 -11.45 8.19 6.85
N GLY A 208 -12.05 7.90 5.69
CA GLY A 208 -13.13 6.93 5.56
C GLY A 208 -12.75 5.53 6.05
N SER A 209 -11.57 5.03 5.67
CA SER A 209 -11.07 3.73 6.13
C SER A 209 -10.74 3.73 7.63
N LEU A 210 -10.09 4.80 8.13
CA LEU A 210 -9.81 5.00 9.54
C LEU A 210 -11.10 4.99 10.37
N PHE A 211 -12.11 5.77 9.98
CA PHE A 211 -13.36 5.88 10.71
C PHE A 211 -14.21 4.62 10.59
N SER A 212 -14.15 3.89 9.48
CA SER A 212 -14.77 2.57 9.36
C SER A 212 -14.17 1.58 10.37
N ALA A 213 -12.83 1.52 10.45
CA ALA A 213 -12.13 0.64 11.40
C ALA A 213 -12.39 1.06 12.86
N MET A 214 -12.36 2.37 13.14
CA MET A 214 -12.61 2.92 14.46
C MET A 214 -14.05 2.69 14.92
N HIS A 215 -15.05 2.92 14.06
CA HIS A 215 -16.45 2.67 14.40
C HIS A 215 -16.69 1.18 14.65
N GLY A 216 -16.20 0.31 13.76
CA GLY A 216 -16.30 -1.14 13.93
C GLY A 216 -15.67 -1.62 15.23
N SER A 217 -14.47 -1.14 15.58
CA SER A 217 -13.79 -1.53 16.81
C SER A 217 -14.49 -1.01 18.07
N LEU A 218 -14.98 0.23 18.09
CA LEU A 218 -15.71 0.80 19.23
C LEU A 218 -17.03 0.08 19.49
N VAL A 219 -17.81 -0.20 18.45
CA VAL A 219 -19.07 -0.95 18.58
C VAL A 219 -18.78 -2.37 19.08
N THR A 220 -17.83 -3.07 18.45
CA THR A 220 -17.47 -4.45 18.83
C THR A 220 -16.95 -4.53 20.27
N SER A 221 -16.18 -3.53 20.73
CA SER A 221 -15.62 -3.49 22.09
C SER A 221 -16.66 -3.25 23.19
N SER A 222 -17.86 -2.79 22.83
CA SER A 222 -18.91 -2.39 23.76
C SER A 222 -20.20 -3.19 23.61
N LEU A 223 -20.13 -4.36 22.96
CA LEU A 223 -21.26 -5.29 22.86
C LEU A 223 -21.74 -5.73 24.25
N ILE A 224 -23.06 -5.77 24.41
CA ILE A 224 -23.69 -6.32 25.61
C ILE A 224 -23.53 -7.84 25.58
N ARG A 225 -23.18 -8.45 26.71
CA ARG A 225 -22.97 -9.90 26.79
C ARG A 225 -24.31 -10.62 26.82
N GLU A 226 -24.72 -11.13 25.66
CA GLU A 226 -25.93 -11.95 25.48
C GLU A 226 -25.64 -13.43 25.21
N THR A 227 -24.36 -13.79 25.03
CA THR A 227 -23.91 -15.13 24.68
C THR A 227 -22.86 -15.67 25.65
N THR A 228 -22.68 -16.99 25.61
CA THR A 228 -21.62 -17.74 26.27
C THR A 228 -20.31 -17.72 25.47
N GLU A 229 -19.22 -18.17 26.08
CA GLU A 229 -17.88 -18.20 25.44
C GLU A 229 -17.76 -19.24 24.31
N ASN A 230 -18.71 -20.19 24.25
CA ASN A 230 -18.68 -21.30 23.29
C ASN A 230 -19.46 -21.02 22.00
N GLU A 231 -20.11 -19.86 21.89
CA GLU A 231 -20.90 -19.46 20.74
C GLU A 231 -20.43 -18.10 20.21
N SER A 232 -20.77 -17.78 18.96
CA SER A 232 -20.40 -16.50 18.38
C SER A 232 -21.19 -15.37 19.05
N ALA A 233 -20.52 -14.28 19.40
CA ALA A 233 -21.17 -13.07 19.92
C ALA A 233 -22.24 -12.49 18.96
N ASN A 234 -22.18 -12.82 17.67
CA ASN A 234 -23.17 -12.40 16.69
C ASN A 234 -24.57 -12.99 16.95
N GLU A 235 -24.66 -14.18 17.54
CA GLU A 235 -25.95 -14.83 17.88
C GLU A 235 -26.71 -14.09 18.99
N GLY A 236 -26.00 -13.21 19.72
CA GLY A 236 -26.60 -12.31 20.70
C GLY A 236 -27.49 -11.23 20.08
N TYR A 237 -27.26 -10.88 18.80
CA TYR A 237 -28.12 -9.95 18.07
C TYR A 237 -29.24 -10.70 17.34
N ARG A 238 -30.49 -10.27 17.56
CA ARG A 238 -31.67 -10.77 16.84
C ARG A 238 -32.17 -9.72 15.84
N PHE A 239 -32.36 -10.15 14.59
CA PHE A 239 -32.81 -9.26 13.52
C PHE A 239 -34.19 -8.64 13.85
N GLY A 240 -34.25 -7.32 13.87
CA GLY A 240 -35.47 -6.56 14.20
C GLY A 240 -35.71 -6.31 15.69
N GLN A 241 -34.74 -6.61 16.56
CA GLN A 241 -34.82 -6.23 17.97
C GLN A 241 -34.89 -4.71 18.17
N GLU A 242 -35.60 -4.27 19.21
CA GLU A 242 -35.80 -2.84 19.51
C GLU A 242 -34.64 -2.24 20.32
N GLU A 243 -33.98 -3.04 21.15
CA GLU A 243 -32.89 -2.58 22.02
C GLU A 243 -31.54 -2.50 21.28
N GLU A 244 -30.75 -1.48 21.57
CA GLU A 244 -29.39 -1.33 21.03
C GLU A 244 -28.49 -2.47 21.52
N THR A 245 -27.75 -3.10 20.62
CA THR A 245 -26.90 -4.27 20.92
C THR A 245 -25.58 -3.95 21.63
N TYR A 246 -25.27 -2.67 21.81
CA TYR A 246 -24.00 -2.20 22.38
C TYR A 246 -24.24 -0.98 23.28
N ASN A 247 -23.30 -0.72 24.19
CA ASN A 247 -23.39 0.41 25.11
C ASN A 247 -22.62 1.63 24.57
N ILE A 248 -23.34 2.58 23.96
CA ILE A 248 -22.76 3.81 23.41
C ILE A 248 -22.09 4.69 24.48
N VAL A 249 -22.58 4.68 25.72
CA VAL A 249 -21.99 5.48 26.82
C VAL A 249 -20.62 4.93 27.19
N ALA A 250 -20.46 3.61 27.21
CA ALA A 250 -19.17 2.95 27.43
C ALA A 250 -18.18 3.26 26.29
N ALA A 251 -18.63 3.15 25.03
CA ALA A 251 -17.82 3.50 23.86
C ALA A 251 -17.38 4.97 23.86
N HIS A 252 -18.31 5.88 24.13
CA HIS A 252 -18.04 7.32 24.23
C HIS A 252 -17.06 7.63 25.37
N GLY A 253 -17.25 6.99 26.53
CA GLY A 253 -16.38 7.14 27.70
C GLY A 253 -14.95 6.62 27.45
N TYR A 254 -14.80 5.50 26.75
CA TYR A 254 -13.49 4.99 26.34
C TYR A 254 -12.79 5.96 25.38
N PHE A 255 -13.45 6.32 24.27
CA PHE A 255 -12.83 7.17 23.25
C PHE A 255 -12.59 8.61 23.74
N GLY A 256 -13.51 9.15 24.55
CA GLY A 256 -13.36 10.48 25.15
C GLY A 256 -12.19 10.58 26.14
N ARG A 257 -11.80 9.47 26.78
CA ARG A 257 -10.59 9.39 27.62
C ARG A 257 -9.33 9.14 26.80
N LEU A 258 -9.44 8.47 25.65
CA LEU A 258 -8.31 8.16 24.78
C LEU A 258 -7.72 9.42 24.13
N ILE A 259 -8.58 10.36 23.71
CA ILE A 259 -8.17 11.59 23.02
C ILE A 259 -8.49 12.82 23.90
N PHE A 260 -9.73 13.28 23.90
CA PHE A 260 -10.29 14.25 24.85
C PHE A 260 -11.82 14.25 24.70
N GLN A 261 -12.53 14.61 25.78
CA GLN A 261 -13.98 14.37 25.89
C GLN A 261 -14.81 15.02 24.77
N TYR A 262 -14.40 16.19 24.28
CA TYR A 262 -15.11 16.92 23.22
C TYR A 262 -14.90 16.35 21.81
N ALA A 263 -13.87 15.52 21.58
CA ALA A 263 -13.65 14.87 20.28
C ALA A 263 -14.51 13.62 20.09
N SER A 264 -15.18 13.14 21.14
CA SER A 264 -16.00 11.93 21.09
C SER A 264 -17.46 12.27 20.81
N PHE A 265 -18.09 11.54 19.89
CA PHE A 265 -19.52 11.70 19.60
C PHE A 265 -20.35 11.04 20.70
N ASN A 266 -21.22 11.81 21.36
CA ASN A 266 -22.23 11.29 22.30
C ASN A 266 -23.59 11.04 21.62
N ASN A 267 -23.76 11.49 20.38
CA ASN A 267 -24.98 11.32 19.60
C ASN A 267 -24.71 10.39 18.40
N SER A 268 -25.37 9.23 18.40
CA SER A 268 -25.26 8.23 17.33
C SER A 268 -25.62 8.81 15.94
N ARG A 269 -26.62 9.69 15.86
CA ARG A 269 -27.03 10.29 14.57
C ARG A 269 -25.95 11.19 13.98
N SER A 270 -25.29 12.00 14.81
CA SER A 270 -24.19 12.87 14.38
C SER A 270 -22.98 12.06 13.95
N LEU A 271 -22.67 10.97 14.68
CA LEU A 271 -21.60 10.04 14.31
C LEU A 271 -21.85 9.43 12.92
N HIS A 272 -23.02 8.83 12.69
CA HIS A 272 -23.32 8.18 11.42
C HIS A 272 -23.45 9.19 10.26
N PHE A 273 -23.91 10.42 10.53
CA PHE A 273 -23.85 11.49 9.54
C PHE A 273 -22.41 11.84 9.16
N PHE A 274 -21.50 11.93 10.14
CA PHE A 274 -20.08 12.18 9.89
C PHE A 274 -19.42 11.04 9.10
N LEU A 275 -19.71 9.79 9.45
CA LEU A 275 -19.23 8.59 8.74
C LEU A 275 -19.65 8.60 7.26
N ALA A 276 -20.87 9.07 6.96
CA ALA A 276 -21.32 9.22 5.58
C ALA A 276 -20.68 10.44 4.90
N ALA A 277 -20.66 11.60 5.56
CA ALA A 277 -20.24 12.86 4.96
C ALA A 277 -18.75 12.91 4.60
N TRP A 278 -17.88 12.40 5.47
CA TRP A 278 -16.42 12.50 5.29
C TRP A 278 -15.91 11.88 3.97
N PRO A 279 -16.15 10.59 3.67
CA PRO A 279 -15.70 10.00 2.42
C PRO A 279 -16.45 10.57 1.20
N VAL A 280 -17.75 10.88 1.32
CA VAL A 280 -18.56 11.42 0.21
C VAL A 280 -18.01 12.78 -0.24
N VAL A 281 -17.77 13.70 0.69
CA VAL A 281 -17.23 15.03 0.38
C VAL A 281 -15.82 14.94 -0.21
N GLY A 282 -14.97 14.07 0.35
CA GLY A 282 -13.62 13.84 -0.19
C GLY A 282 -13.65 13.36 -1.64
N ILE A 283 -14.52 12.40 -1.97
CA ILE A 283 -14.67 11.89 -3.34
C ILE A 283 -15.29 12.92 -4.28
N TRP A 284 -16.21 13.78 -3.81
CA TRP A 284 -16.69 14.90 -4.62
C TRP A 284 -15.55 15.85 -5.00
N PHE A 285 -14.64 16.17 -4.08
CA PHE A 285 -13.49 17.00 -4.41
C PHE A 285 -12.58 16.32 -5.44
N THR A 286 -12.25 15.03 -5.32
CA THR A 286 -11.44 14.37 -6.37
C THR A 286 -12.15 14.35 -7.71
N ALA A 287 -13.45 14.07 -7.76
CA ALA A 287 -14.23 14.12 -9.00
C ALA A 287 -14.20 15.52 -9.64
N LEU A 288 -14.34 16.58 -8.83
CA LEU A 288 -14.17 17.96 -9.27
C LEU A 288 -12.75 18.24 -9.76
N GLY A 289 -11.72 17.73 -9.07
CA GLY A 289 -10.33 17.88 -9.46
C GLY A 289 -10.03 17.32 -10.85
N ILE A 290 -10.46 16.08 -11.12
CA ILE A 290 -10.35 15.49 -12.47
C ILE A 290 -11.13 16.32 -13.49
N SER A 291 -12.34 16.75 -13.14
CA SER A 291 -13.20 17.56 -14.03
C SER A 291 -12.61 18.94 -14.34
N THR A 292 -11.85 19.56 -13.43
CA THR A 292 -11.19 20.84 -13.67
C THR A 292 -9.87 20.68 -14.43
N MET A 293 -9.10 19.63 -14.12
CA MET A 293 -7.86 19.30 -14.83
C MET A 293 -8.13 18.85 -16.28
N ALA A 294 -9.33 18.33 -16.58
CA ALA A 294 -9.80 18.13 -17.95
C ALA A 294 -9.70 19.39 -18.83
N PHE A 295 -9.77 20.58 -18.22
CA PHE A 295 -9.60 21.87 -18.90
C PHE A 295 -8.24 22.50 -18.59
N ASN A 296 -7.24 21.67 -18.28
CA ASN A 296 -5.84 22.03 -18.04
C ASN A 296 -5.61 23.02 -16.89
N LEU A 297 -6.53 23.05 -15.91
CA LEU A 297 -6.30 23.73 -14.63
C LEU A 297 -5.57 22.76 -13.67
N ASN A 298 -4.25 22.77 -13.79
CA ASN A 298 -3.35 21.77 -13.19
C ASN A 298 -3.05 22.04 -11.70
N GLY A 299 -2.35 21.08 -11.07
CA GLY A 299 -1.83 21.22 -9.70
C GLY A 299 -0.84 22.37 -9.55
N PHE A 300 -0.51 22.72 -8.30
CA PHE A 300 0.44 23.80 -8.04
C PHE A 300 1.80 23.53 -8.71
N ASN A 301 2.33 24.56 -9.37
CA ASN A 301 3.66 24.54 -9.97
C ASN A 301 4.60 25.44 -9.15
N PHE A 302 5.51 24.81 -8.40
CA PHE A 302 6.53 25.49 -7.61
C PHE A 302 7.95 25.25 -8.17
N ASN A 303 8.06 25.05 -9.48
CA ASN A 303 9.35 24.87 -10.14
C ASN A 303 10.20 26.12 -9.98
N GLN A 304 11.44 25.95 -9.53
CA GLN A 304 12.43 27.02 -9.35
C GLN A 304 11.95 28.17 -8.45
N SER A 305 11.04 27.89 -7.52
CA SER A 305 10.41 28.93 -6.69
C SER A 305 11.34 29.53 -5.63
N VAL A 306 12.44 28.85 -5.29
CA VAL A 306 13.43 29.33 -4.32
C VAL A 306 14.71 29.72 -5.06
N VAL A 307 15.12 30.97 -4.88
CA VAL A 307 16.29 31.56 -5.54
C VAL A 307 17.19 32.22 -4.49
N ASP A 308 18.50 32.03 -4.62
CA ASP A 308 19.48 32.69 -3.75
C ASP A 308 19.66 34.19 -4.09
N SER A 309 20.43 34.91 -3.28
CA SER A 309 20.71 36.34 -3.50
C SER A 309 21.51 36.63 -4.79
N GLN A 310 22.07 35.60 -5.43
CA GLN A 310 22.81 35.69 -6.69
C GLN A 310 21.94 35.31 -7.90
N GLY A 311 20.66 34.99 -7.71
CA GLY A 311 19.77 34.57 -8.78
C GLY A 311 19.87 33.09 -9.16
N ARG A 312 20.53 32.25 -8.36
CA ARG A 312 20.66 30.81 -8.60
C ARG A 312 19.51 30.05 -7.98
N VAL A 313 18.97 29.10 -8.73
CA VAL A 313 17.85 28.25 -8.27
C VAL A 313 18.32 27.28 -7.19
N ILE A 314 17.59 27.23 -6.08
CA ILE A 314 17.74 26.21 -5.04
C ILE A 314 16.61 25.19 -5.21
N ASN A 315 16.97 23.96 -5.57
CA ASN A 315 15.98 22.91 -5.81
C ASN A 315 15.23 22.54 -4.52
N THR A 316 13.93 22.33 -4.67
CA THR A 316 13.00 21.83 -3.65
C THR A 316 12.48 20.44 -4.04
N TRP A 317 11.64 19.84 -3.18
CA TRP A 317 10.93 18.61 -3.53
C TRP A 317 10.02 18.78 -4.77
N ALA A 318 9.47 19.97 -5.01
CA ALA A 318 8.69 20.25 -6.21
C ALA A 318 9.54 20.09 -7.49
N ASP A 319 10.79 20.54 -7.46
CA ASP A 319 11.73 20.37 -8.59
C ASP A 319 12.13 18.91 -8.81
N ILE A 320 12.15 18.09 -7.75
CA ILE A 320 12.36 16.64 -7.86
C ILE A 320 11.16 15.96 -8.49
N ILE A 321 9.94 16.30 -8.06
CA ILE A 321 8.69 15.81 -8.67
C ILE A 321 8.64 16.22 -10.15
N ASN A 322 9.00 17.45 -10.47
CA ASN A 322 9.08 17.92 -11.85
C ASN A 322 10.03 17.07 -12.70
N ARG A 323 11.18 16.66 -12.17
CA ARG A 323 12.09 15.74 -12.89
C ARG A 323 11.48 14.36 -13.13
N ALA A 324 10.67 13.85 -12.19
CA ALA A 324 9.94 12.60 -12.39
C ALA A 324 8.85 12.75 -13.47
N ASN A 325 8.09 13.85 -13.44
CA ASN A 325 7.06 14.15 -14.43
C ASN A 325 7.66 14.26 -15.84
N LEU A 326 8.79 14.98 -15.99
CA LEU A 326 9.52 15.07 -17.26
C LEU A 326 9.94 13.68 -17.77
N GLY A 327 10.36 12.78 -16.88
CA GLY A 327 10.71 11.41 -17.26
C GLY A 327 9.52 10.60 -17.78
N MET A 328 8.32 10.84 -17.25
CA MET A 328 7.07 10.22 -17.72
C MET A 328 6.65 10.83 -19.06
N GLU A 329 6.63 12.17 -19.16
CA GLU A 329 6.23 12.95 -20.33
C GLU A 329 7.05 12.57 -21.57
N VAL A 330 8.38 12.51 -21.47
CA VAL A 330 9.24 12.18 -22.62
C VAL A 330 9.16 10.71 -23.04
N MET A 331 8.61 9.84 -22.20
CA MET A 331 8.52 8.40 -22.43
C MET A 331 7.12 7.93 -22.80
N HIS A 332 6.10 8.75 -22.55
CA HIS A 332 4.73 8.55 -22.97
C HIS A 332 4.60 8.73 -24.49
N GLU A 333 3.75 7.94 -25.15
CA GLU A 333 3.41 8.06 -26.58
C GLU A 333 4.59 8.28 -27.55
N ARG A 334 5.67 7.50 -27.39
CA ARG A 334 6.97 7.70 -28.05
C ARG A 334 6.98 7.79 -29.58
N ARG A 335 5.86 7.51 -30.25
CA ARG A 335 5.73 7.47 -31.72
C ARG A 335 4.67 8.41 -32.30
N LEU A 336 3.95 9.18 -31.47
CA LEU A 336 3.07 10.23 -32.00
C LEU A 336 3.92 11.29 -32.73
N PRO A 337 3.62 11.61 -34.00
CA PRO A 337 4.35 12.64 -34.73
C PRO A 337 4.18 13.99 -34.03
N SER A 338 5.31 14.68 -33.82
CA SER A 338 5.33 16.05 -33.31
C SER A 338 4.61 17.01 -34.26
N GLN A 339 3.30 17.19 -34.06
CA GLN A 339 2.55 18.31 -34.62
C GLN A 339 1.76 18.97 -33.49
N HIS A 340 2.15 20.20 -33.20
CA HIS A 340 1.62 21.14 -32.21
C HIS A 340 2.16 20.98 -30.79
N PHE A 341 2.92 22.01 -30.41
CA PHE A 341 3.20 22.47 -29.05
C PHE A 341 2.28 21.87 -27.98
N ASP A 342 2.85 21.07 -27.09
CA ASP A 342 2.46 21.19 -25.68
C ASP A 342 2.81 22.63 -25.26
N PRO A 343 1.87 23.48 -24.80
CA PRO A 343 2.09 24.93 -24.69
C PRO A 343 3.12 25.37 -23.62
N ALA A 344 3.88 24.47 -23.00
CA ALA A 344 4.80 24.80 -21.91
C ALA A 344 6.24 24.29 -22.15
N LEU A 345 7.06 25.15 -22.77
CA LEU A 345 8.53 25.25 -22.62
C LEU A 345 9.44 24.16 -23.29
N PRO A 346 10.74 24.50 -23.54
CA PRO A 346 11.52 23.89 -24.62
C PRO A 346 12.31 22.63 -24.22
N LYS A 347 12.40 21.70 -25.18
CA LYS A 347 13.19 20.45 -25.12
C LYS A 347 14.68 20.69 -24.88
N LEU A 348 15.29 19.87 -24.01
CA LEU A 348 16.74 19.68 -23.96
C LEU A 348 17.12 18.18 -23.91
N PHE A 349 17.75 17.77 -25.03
CA PHE A 349 18.74 16.71 -25.21
C PHE A 349 18.38 15.21 -25.03
N TRP A 350 18.61 14.52 -26.15
CA TRP A 350 18.66 13.09 -26.37
C TRP A 350 19.73 12.36 -25.56
N PHE A 351 19.36 11.20 -25.00
CA PHE A 351 20.26 10.04 -24.87
C PHE A 351 19.46 8.75 -25.08
N THR A 352 19.62 8.14 -26.25
CA THR A 352 19.27 6.73 -26.48
C THR A 352 20.28 5.83 -25.78
N PRO A 353 19.85 4.68 -25.26
CA PRO A 353 20.45 3.45 -25.76
C PRO A 353 19.38 2.47 -26.25
N THR A 354 19.69 1.90 -27.41
CA THR A 354 19.01 0.82 -28.11
C THR A 354 18.94 -0.45 -27.24
N PHE A 355 17.75 -1.06 -27.15
CA PHE A 355 17.58 -2.45 -26.74
C PHE A 355 17.02 -3.26 -27.92
N PRO A 356 17.69 -4.34 -28.38
CA PRO A 356 17.07 -5.33 -29.26
C PRO A 356 16.38 -6.42 -28.43
N THR A 357 15.10 -6.62 -28.76
CA THR A 357 14.29 -7.85 -28.80
C THR A 357 14.78 -9.18 -28.17
N CYS A 358 13.86 -9.77 -27.40
CA CYS A 358 13.59 -11.20 -27.12
C CYS A 358 14.21 -11.87 -25.87
N PRO A 359 13.44 -12.65 -25.08
CA PRO A 359 13.74 -12.97 -23.68
C PRO A 359 14.36 -14.37 -23.52
N THR A 360 15.38 -14.48 -22.67
CA THR A 360 15.79 -15.78 -22.12
C THR A 360 16.32 -15.62 -20.70
N VAL A 361 15.77 -16.42 -19.78
CA VAL A 361 16.25 -17.09 -18.54
C VAL A 361 17.51 -16.57 -17.79
N ALA A 362 18.44 -15.88 -18.43
CA ALA A 362 19.60 -15.22 -17.83
C ALA A 362 19.24 -13.92 -17.06
N GLU A 363 18.18 -13.20 -17.44
CA GLU A 363 17.78 -11.96 -16.73
C GLU A 363 17.23 -12.22 -15.31
N GLN A 364 16.63 -13.39 -15.05
CA GLN A 364 16.18 -13.75 -13.69
C GLN A 364 17.35 -14.04 -12.74
N PHE A 365 18.53 -14.41 -13.27
CA PHE A 365 19.75 -14.57 -12.48
C PHE A 365 20.50 -13.23 -12.26
N LEU A 366 20.16 -12.19 -13.03
CA LEU A 366 20.75 -10.86 -12.93
C LEU A 366 20.09 -9.98 -11.86
N ASP A 367 18.81 -10.18 -11.52
CA ASP A 367 18.11 -9.34 -10.53
C ASP A 367 18.58 -9.58 -9.08
N ILE A 368 18.94 -10.82 -8.72
CA ILE A 368 19.57 -11.11 -7.41
C ILE A 368 21.01 -10.58 -7.36
N LYS A 369 21.71 -10.55 -8.51
CA LYS A 369 23.05 -9.96 -8.63
C LYS A 369 23.04 -8.42 -8.67
N ARG A 370 21.94 -7.78 -9.10
CA ARG A 370 21.79 -6.31 -9.10
C ARG A 370 21.42 -5.75 -7.72
N THR A 371 20.47 -6.39 -7.03
CA THR A 371 19.92 -5.89 -5.76
C THR A 371 20.83 -6.11 -4.54
N SER A 372 21.65 -7.16 -4.52
CA SER A 372 22.57 -7.45 -3.40
C SER A 372 23.72 -6.43 -3.24
N PRO A 373 24.38 -5.95 -4.31
CA PRO A 373 25.34 -4.85 -4.25
C PRO A 373 24.71 -3.54 -3.77
N GLU A 374 23.51 -3.19 -4.22
CA GLU A 374 22.80 -1.96 -3.84
C GLU A 374 22.46 -1.94 -2.34
N ALA A 375 22.02 -3.09 -1.80
CA ALA A 375 21.79 -3.27 -0.37
C ALA A 375 23.09 -3.19 0.46
N THR A 376 24.21 -3.68 -0.09
CA THR A 376 25.53 -3.61 0.55
C THR A 376 26.11 -2.19 0.48
N LEU A 377 25.92 -1.49 -0.64
CA LEU A 377 26.26 -0.07 -0.81
C LEU A 377 25.47 0.81 0.17
N GLY A 378 24.16 0.59 0.32
CA GLY A 378 23.36 1.27 1.34
C GLY A 378 23.88 1.05 2.76
N GLY A 379 24.26 -0.19 3.10
CA GLY A 379 24.91 -0.49 4.39
C GLY A 379 26.29 0.16 4.56
N MET A 380 27.06 0.32 3.48
CA MET A 380 28.36 1.01 3.49
C MET A 380 28.23 2.53 3.64
N PHE A 381 27.25 3.15 2.97
CA PHE A 381 26.95 4.57 3.14
C PHE A 381 26.53 4.91 4.58
N LEU A 382 25.83 3.99 5.25
CA LEU A 382 25.41 4.16 6.63
C LEU A 382 26.59 4.27 7.61
N CYS A 383 27.67 3.51 7.40
CA CYS A 383 28.88 3.58 8.23
C CYS A 383 29.64 4.91 8.08
N GLY A 384 29.31 5.73 7.08
CA GLY A 384 29.89 7.07 6.87
C GLY A 384 28.90 8.23 7.11
N ALA A 385 27.64 7.94 7.44
CA ALA A 385 26.59 8.94 7.51
C ALA A 385 26.68 9.81 8.78
N ASN A 386 26.86 11.12 8.60
CA ASN A 386 26.84 12.11 9.69
C ASN A 386 25.59 13.00 9.67
N ASP A 387 24.74 12.88 8.67
CA ASP A 387 23.51 13.67 8.51
C ASP A 387 22.27 12.80 8.70
N LEU A 388 21.22 13.37 9.33
CA LEU A 388 19.93 12.70 9.54
C LEU A 388 19.33 12.14 8.24
N ILE A 389 19.50 12.87 7.12
CA ILE A 389 18.99 12.46 5.80
C ILE A 389 19.67 11.17 5.35
N THR A 390 21.00 11.11 5.43
CA THR A 390 21.76 9.93 5.01
C THR A 390 21.47 8.74 5.91
N ILE A 391 21.31 8.98 7.22
CA ILE A 391 20.95 7.93 8.19
C ILE A 391 19.51 7.43 7.96
N PHE A 392 18.61 8.25 7.41
CA PHE A 392 17.29 7.81 6.99
C PHE A 392 17.33 7.03 5.67
N VAL A 393 17.91 7.61 4.62
CA VAL A 393 17.86 7.08 3.24
C VAL A 393 18.61 5.76 3.10
N ALA A 394 19.79 5.63 3.71
CA ALA A 394 20.63 4.44 3.56
C ALA A 394 19.92 3.13 4.01
N PRO A 395 19.31 3.06 5.21
CA PRO A 395 18.58 1.87 5.62
C PRO A 395 17.18 1.77 5.00
N GLU A 396 16.57 2.84 4.48
CA GLU A 396 15.34 2.73 3.67
C GLU A 396 15.62 2.07 2.31
N CYS A 397 16.70 2.46 1.64
CA CYS A 397 17.13 1.83 0.39
C CYS A 397 17.35 0.32 0.59
N PHE A 398 18.04 -0.05 1.67
CA PHE A 398 18.20 -1.44 2.07
C PHE A 398 16.86 -2.15 2.32
N SER A 399 15.91 -1.48 2.97
CA SER A 399 14.61 -2.05 3.32
C SER A 399 13.74 -2.28 2.07
N LEU A 400 13.74 -1.35 1.10
CA LEU A 400 13.04 -1.51 -0.17
C LEU A 400 13.54 -2.72 -0.97
N CYS A 401 14.86 -2.89 -1.09
CA CYS A 401 15.46 -4.07 -1.71
C CYS A 401 15.04 -5.35 -0.97
N SER A 402 15.02 -5.30 0.36
CA SER A 402 14.63 -6.41 1.23
C SER A 402 13.16 -6.82 1.07
N TYR A 403 12.25 -5.85 0.93
CA TYR A 403 10.83 -6.10 0.68
C TYR A 403 10.64 -6.83 -0.66
N LEU A 404 11.25 -6.31 -1.73
CA LEU A 404 11.16 -6.93 -3.06
C LEU A 404 11.71 -8.36 -3.05
N LEU A 405 12.82 -8.57 -2.35
CA LEU A 405 13.47 -9.87 -2.26
C LEU A 405 12.63 -10.88 -1.46
N SER A 406 11.89 -10.45 -0.43
CA SER A 406 10.96 -11.32 0.31
C SER A 406 9.77 -11.82 -0.53
N GLY A 407 9.44 -11.09 -1.61
CA GLY A 407 8.35 -11.39 -2.55
C GLY A 407 8.80 -12.02 -3.86
N TYR A 408 10.01 -12.58 -3.89
CA TYR A 408 10.60 -13.15 -5.10
C TYR A 408 9.68 -14.19 -5.77
N THR A 409 9.01 -15.03 -4.95
CA THR A 409 8.14 -16.09 -5.42
C THR A 409 6.70 -15.59 -5.56
N LYS A 410 6.45 -14.72 -6.55
CA LYS A 410 5.17 -14.03 -6.83
C LYS A 410 3.92 -14.94 -6.86
N LYS A 411 4.10 -16.24 -7.12
CA LYS A 411 3.02 -17.24 -7.20
C LYS A 411 2.62 -17.84 -5.85
N ASP A 412 3.45 -17.69 -4.81
CA ASP A 412 3.14 -18.20 -3.47
C ASP A 412 2.42 -17.13 -2.65
N VAL A 413 1.19 -17.44 -2.25
CA VAL A 413 0.34 -16.56 -1.43
C VAL A 413 1.03 -16.23 -0.10
N ARG A 414 1.80 -17.17 0.48
CA ARG A 414 2.49 -16.94 1.77
C ARG A 414 3.68 -15.99 1.64
N SER A 415 4.43 -16.07 0.54
CA SER A 415 5.52 -15.12 0.23
C SER A 415 4.95 -13.73 -0.02
N ASN A 416 3.81 -13.63 -0.73
CA ASN A 416 3.12 -12.37 -0.94
C ASN A 416 2.56 -11.79 0.37
N GLU A 417 1.97 -12.61 1.24
CA GLU A 417 1.47 -12.19 2.55
C GLU A 417 2.62 -11.66 3.43
N ALA A 418 3.73 -12.38 3.49
CA ALA A 418 4.91 -11.97 4.24
C ALA A 418 5.53 -10.67 3.71
N THR A 419 5.62 -10.53 2.38
CA THR A 419 6.11 -9.30 1.73
C THR A 419 5.21 -8.11 2.04
N MET A 420 3.90 -8.30 1.96
CA MET A 420 2.93 -7.25 2.25
C MET A 420 3.00 -6.83 3.73
N LYS A 421 3.07 -7.79 4.65
CA LYS A 421 3.28 -7.51 6.08
C LYS A 421 4.59 -6.76 6.31
N TYR A 422 5.67 -7.19 5.67
CA TYR A 422 6.99 -6.59 5.83
C TYR A 422 7.03 -5.15 5.31
N LEU A 423 6.47 -4.90 4.12
CA LEU A 423 6.36 -3.58 3.52
C LEU A 423 5.47 -2.64 4.35
N LEU A 424 4.29 -3.10 4.79
CA LEU A 424 3.36 -2.26 5.55
C LEU A 424 3.90 -1.90 6.94
N MET A 425 4.41 -2.88 7.69
CA MET A 425 5.01 -2.62 9.00
C MET A 425 6.29 -1.80 8.88
N GLY A 426 7.06 -2.05 7.81
CA GLY A 426 8.23 -1.27 7.44
C GLY A 426 7.92 0.19 7.17
N GLY A 427 7.00 0.47 6.25
CA GLY A 427 6.58 1.84 5.94
C GLY A 427 6.01 2.58 7.14
N ALA A 428 5.24 1.90 8.00
CA ALA A 428 4.75 2.48 9.25
C ALA A 428 5.89 2.85 10.21
N SER A 429 6.90 1.97 10.35
CA SER A 429 8.09 2.25 11.15
C SER A 429 8.92 3.41 10.60
N SER A 430 9.12 3.46 9.28
CA SER A 430 9.86 4.53 8.62
C SER A 430 9.16 5.88 8.79
N TYR A 431 7.81 5.91 8.73
CA TYR A 431 7.05 7.12 9.03
C TYR A 431 7.27 7.62 10.47
N ILE A 432 7.24 6.72 11.45
CA ILE A 432 7.51 7.06 12.86
C ILE A 432 8.94 7.58 13.03
N LEU A 433 9.91 6.94 12.36
CA LEU A 433 11.32 7.36 12.38
C LEU A 433 11.51 8.78 11.81
N VAL A 434 10.91 9.09 10.65
CA VAL A 434 10.97 10.42 10.04
C VAL A 434 10.32 11.46 10.94
N HIS A 435 9.20 11.12 11.58
CA HIS A 435 8.56 12.04 12.52
C HIS A 435 9.48 12.33 13.72
N GLY A 436 10.21 11.33 14.24
CA GLY A 436 11.23 11.54 15.25
C GLY A 436 12.39 12.44 14.78
N PHE A 437 12.87 12.27 13.55
CA PHE A 437 13.87 13.16 12.95
C PHE A 437 13.35 14.58 12.73
N SER A 438 12.07 14.74 12.37
CA SER A 438 11.44 16.05 12.23
C SER A 438 11.41 16.81 13.55
N TRP A 439 11.20 16.14 14.68
CA TRP A 439 11.28 16.77 16.00
C TRP A 439 12.70 17.20 16.34
N LEU A 440 13.72 16.37 16.08
CA LEU A 440 15.13 16.76 16.25
C LEU A 440 15.49 17.96 15.38
N TYR A 441 15.10 17.95 14.11
CA TYR A 441 15.34 19.03 13.15
C TYR A 441 14.67 20.34 13.57
N GLY A 442 13.42 20.27 14.05
CA GLY A 442 12.70 21.45 14.54
C GLY A 442 13.30 22.02 15.83
N SER A 443 13.72 21.15 16.75
CA SER A 443 14.34 21.56 18.02
C SER A 443 15.79 22.05 17.87
N SER A 444 16.50 21.64 16.82
CA SER A 444 17.86 22.14 16.53
C SER A 444 17.90 23.49 15.82
N GLY A 445 16.74 24.00 15.34
CA GLY A 445 16.68 25.24 14.57
C GLY A 445 16.89 25.07 13.07
N GLY A 446 16.80 23.83 12.55
CA GLY A 446 16.88 23.52 11.12
C GLY A 446 18.19 22.85 10.68
N GLU A 447 18.96 22.28 11.61
CA GLU A 447 20.21 21.58 11.31
C GLU A 447 19.99 20.10 11.02
N THR A 448 20.76 19.55 10.07
CA THR A 448 20.66 18.14 9.64
C THR A 448 21.86 17.28 10.01
N GLU A 449 23.02 17.90 10.24
CA GLU A 449 24.24 17.20 10.66
C GLU A 449 24.17 16.88 12.16
N LEU A 450 24.55 15.67 12.58
CA LEU A 450 24.40 15.21 13.95
C LEU A 450 25.12 16.09 14.98
N GLN A 451 26.31 16.61 14.65
CA GLN A 451 27.06 17.50 15.55
C GLN A 451 26.41 18.90 15.62
N GLU A 452 25.96 19.44 14.50
CA GLU A 452 25.29 20.74 14.46
C GLU A 452 23.91 20.69 15.12
N ILE A 453 23.22 19.54 15.10
CA ILE A 453 21.99 19.33 15.86
C ILE A 453 22.23 19.54 17.36
N VAL A 454 23.34 19.01 17.89
CA VAL A 454 23.71 19.19 19.30
C VAL A 454 23.99 20.67 19.59
N ASN A 455 24.73 21.36 18.72
CA ASN A 455 24.99 22.80 18.86
C ASN A 455 23.70 23.62 18.82
N GLY A 456 22.80 23.31 17.88
CA GLY A 456 21.49 23.95 17.73
C GLY A 456 20.58 23.75 18.94
N LEU A 457 20.58 22.55 19.52
CA LEU A 457 19.85 22.22 20.76
C LEU A 457 20.35 23.02 21.97
N ILE A 458 21.67 23.25 22.06
CA ILE A 458 22.27 24.09 23.10
C ILE A 458 21.89 25.56 22.88
N ASN A 459 22.00 26.06 21.64
CA ASN A 459 21.74 27.45 21.29
C ASN A 459 20.28 27.86 21.52
N THR A 460 19.34 26.96 21.22
CA THR A 460 17.90 27.18 21.43
C THR A 460 17.44 26.88 22.87
N GLN A 461 18.33 26.34 23.73
CA GLN A 461 18.01 25.87 25.08
C GLN A 461 16.89 24.82 25.14
N MET A 462 16.64 24.10 24.03
CA MET A 462 15.54 23.15 23.92
C MET A 462 15.91 21.73 24.37
N TYR A 463 17.14 21.48 24.82
CA TYR A 463 17.69 20.15 25.17
C TYR A 463 16.90 19.36 26.24
N ASN A 464 16.10 20.03 27.08
CA ASN A 464 15.21 19.41 28.09
C ASN A 464 13.72 19.55 27.73
N SER A 465 13.40 19.91 26.50
CA SER A 465 12.00 20.07 26.08
C SER A 465 11.31 18.70 25.92
N PRO A 466 9.99 18.61 26.16
CA PRO A 466 9.23 17.38 25.89
C PRO A 466 9.34 16.88 24.45
N GLY A 467 9.68 17.76 23.50
CA GLY A 467 9.88 17.41 22.09
C GLY A 467 11.02 16.42 21.87
N ILE A 468 12.08 16.49 22.69
CA ILE A 468 13.23 15.57 22.58
C ILE A 468 12.89 14.20 23.12
N SER A 469 12.13 14.10 24.21
CA SER A 469 11.63 12.82 24.71
C SER A 469 10.68 12.16 23.69
N ILE A 470 9.84 12.94 22.98
CA ILE A 470 9.02 12.42 21.87
C ILE A 470 9.90 11.92 20.72
N ALA A 471 10.92 12.71 20.34
CA ALA A 471 11.87 12.31 19.31
C ALA A 471 12.59 11.01 19.67
N LEU A 472 13.03 10.87 20.92
CA LEU A 472 13.70 9.70 21.44
C LEU A 472 12.83 8.44 21.32
N ILE A 473 11.57 8.51 21.75
CA ILE A 473 10.65 7.36 21.68
C ILE A 473 10.42 6.96 20.23
N PHE A 474 10.17 7.92 19.33
CA PHE A 474 9.85 7.64 17.93
C PHE A 474 11.06 7.09 17.17
N ILE A 475 12.25 7.64 17.41
CA ILE A 475 13.50 7.11 16.86
C ILE A 475 13.77 5.70 17.39
N THR A 476 13.54 5.46 18.69
CA THR A 476 13.69 4.12 19.29
C THR A 476 12.75 3.10 18.66
N VAL A 477 11.50 3.47 18.39
CA VAL A 477 10.54 2.60 17.69
C VAL A 477 10.97 2.35 16.24
N GLY A 478 11.42 3.38 15.53
CA GLY A 478 11.87 3.32 14.14
C GLY A 478 13.11 2.43 13.94
N ILE A 479 14.18 2.71 14.69
CA ILE A 479 15.40 1.88 14.69
C ILE A 479 15.11 0.50 15.28
N GLY A 480 14.26 0.44 16.31
CA GLY A 480 13.80 -0.78 16.93
C GLY A 480 13.22 -1.75 15.91
N PHE A 481 12.29 -1.33 15.05
CA PHE A 481 11.76 -2.20 14.00
C PHE A 481 12.87 -2.83 13.12
N LYS A 482 13.89 -2.04 12.74
CA LYS A 482 15.02 -2.51 11.91
C LYS A 482 15.94 -3.50 12.66
N LEU A 483 16.14 -3.30 13.96
CA LEU A 483 16.88 -4.24 14.84
C LEU A 483 16.06 -5.48 15.25
N SER A 484 14.73 -5.35 15.24
CA SER A 484 13.75 -6.35 15.70
C SER A 484 13.83 -6.78 17.19
N PRO A 485 14.05 -5.89 18.17
CA PRO A 485 13.79 -6.22 19.57
C PRO A 485 12.29 -6.29 19.84
N ALA A 486 11.91 -6.98 20.91
CA ALA A 486 10.55 -6.94 21.41
C ALA A 486 10.24 -5.54 22.00
N PRO A 487 9.07 -4.93 21.71
CA PRO A 487 7.92 -5.51 21.04
C PRO A 487 7.95 -5.44 19.50
N SER A 488 8.80 -4.63 18.87
CA SER A 488 8.84 -4.35 17.41
C SER A 488 9.33 -5.49 16.50
N HIS A 489 9.12 -6.74 16.90
CA HIS A 489 9.73 -7.94 16.29
C HIS A 489 8.77 -8.74 15.39
N GLN A 490 7.47 -8.40 15.34
CA GLN A 490 6.41 -9.24 14.76
C GLN A 490 6.65 -9.58 13.28
N TRP A 491 7.33 -8.73 12.54
CA TRP A 491 7.63 -8.97 11.12
C TRP A 491 8.65 -10.11 10.92
N THR A 492 9.60 -10.30 11.86
CA THR A 492 10.76 -11.19 11.64
C THR A 492 10.34 -12.66 11.47
N PRO A 493 9.49 -13.25 12.36
CA PRO A 493 9.08 -14.65 12.24
C PRO A 493 8.25 -14.91 10.98
N ASP A 494 7.36 -13.98 10.63
CA ASP A 494 6.46 -14.12 9.48
C ASP A 494 7.23 -14.02 8.16
N VAL A 495 8.24 -13.14 8.06
CA VAL A 495 9.10 -13.04 6.88
C VAL A 495 10.01 -14.26 6.73
N TYR A 496 10.58 -14.76 7.83
CA TYR A 496 11.46 -15.93 7.78
C TYR A 496 10.72 -17.19 7.35
N GLU A 497 9.45 -17.36 7.76
CA GLU A 497 8.63 -18.49 7.35
C GLU A 497 7.98 -18.31 5.96
N GLY A 498 7.57 -17.08 5.64
CA GLY A 498 6.86 -16.75 4.39
C GLY A 498 7.73 -16.90 3.14
N VAL A 499 9.05 -16.70 3.28
CA VAL A 499 10.01 -17.01 2.20
C VAL A 499 10.24 -18.52 2.16
N ARG A 500 9.36 -19.20 1.42
CA ARG A 500 9.24 -20.65 1.40
C ARG A 500 9.83 -21.25 0.12
N CYS A 501 10.58 -22.35 0.32
CA CYS A 501 11.05 -23.27 -0.70
C CYS A 501 10.15 -24.51 -0.63
N TYR A 502 9.12 -24.64 -1.48
CA TYR A 502 8.16 -25.77 -1.42
C TYR A 502 8.11 -26.62 -2.69
N ARG A 503 9.23 -26.76 -3.39
CA ARG A 503 9.32 -27.72 -4.48
C ARG A 503 10.63 -28.50 -4.42
N VAL A 504 10.55 -29.82 -4.47
CA VAL A 504 11.74 -30.62 -4.82
C VAL A 504 12.20 -30.15 -6.21
N GLY A 505 13.33 -29.45 -6.26
CA GLY A 505 13.84 -28.75 -7.45
C GLY A 505 13.63 -27.23 -7.52
N SER A 506 13.06 -26.57 -6.50
CA SER A 506 13.07 -25.09 -6.42
C SER A 506 14.49 -24.55 -6.19
N HIS A 507 14.74 -23.35 -6.71
CA HIS A 507 16.08 -22.75 -6.74
C HIS A 507 16.60 -22.44 -5.32
N PRO A 508 17.91 -22.65 -5.05
CA PRO A 508 18.56 -22.39 -3.75
C PRO A 508 18.53 -20.91 -3.32
N SER A 509 18.06 -20.01 -4.18
CA SER A 509 17.99 -18.57 -3.93
C SER A 509 17.05 -18.20 -2.80
N GLU A 510 15.96 -18.95 -2.56
CA GLU A 510 14.86 -18.49 -1.69
C GLU A 510 15.24 -18.45 -0.20
N THR A 511 15.83 -19.49 0.37
CA THR A 511 16.26 -19.46 1.80
C THR A 511 17.55 -18.64 2.01
N THR A 512 18.33 -18.43 0.95
CA THR A 512 19.52 -17.55 0.96
C THR A 512 19.13 -16.08 1.20
N ILE A 513 17.94 -15.68 0.74
CA ILE A 513 17.36 -14.36 1.00
C ILE A 513 17.15 -14.15 2.50
N VAL A 514 16.56 -15.13 3.20
CA VAL A 514 16.34 -15.05 4.65
C VAL A 514 17.66 -14.95 5.40
N ALA A 515 18.67 -15.72 4.98
CA ALA A 515 20.02 -15.64 5.54
C ALA A 515 20.61 -14.22 5.41
N PHE A 516 20.51 -13.63 4.22
CA PHE A 516 20.94 -12.26 3.97
C PHE A 516 20.18 -11.24 4.83
N LEU A 517 18.84 -11.32 4.86
CA LEU A 517 17.98 -10.44 5.65
C LEU A 517 18.27 -10.53 7.15
N SER A 518 18.55 -11.74 7.66
CA SER A 518 18.81 -11.99 9.08
C SER A 518 20.03 -11.29 9.63
N VAL A 519 21.00 -11.00 8.75
CA VAL A 519 22.30 -10.48 9.13
C VAL A 519 22.42 -9.01 8.74
N THR A 520 22.20 -8.67 7.47
CA THR A 520 22.55 -7.35 6.93
C THR A 520 21.71 -6.23 7.55
N SER A 521 20.41 -6.49 7.78
CA SER A 521 19.50 -5.54 8.45
C SER A 521 19.98 -5.14 9.84
N LYS A 522 20.47 -6.10 10.63
CA LYS A 522 20.90 -5.90 12.01
C LYS A 522 22.25 -5.21 12.12
N VAL A 523 23.19 -5.56 11.24
CA VAL A 523 24.49 -4.87 11.17
C VAL A 523 24.25 -3.40 10.87
N ALA A 524 23.50 -3.10 9.81
CA ALA A 524 23.17 -1.72 9.43
C ALA A 524 22.45 -0.99 10.57
N ALA A 525 21.36 -1.57 11.10
CA ALA A 525 20.59 -0.90 12.15
C ALA A 525 21.42 -0.67 13.43
N SER A 526 22.34 -1.58 13.79
CA SER A 526 23.22 -1.42 14.96
C SER A 526 24.21 -0.28 14.79
N ALA A 527 24.76 -0.10 13.58
CA ALA A 527 25.69 0.98 13.26
C ALA A 527 24.99 2.36 13.25
N SER A 528 23.72 2.44 12.80
CA SER A 528 22.95 3.69 12.92
C SER A 528 22.54 3.99 14.37
N ALA A 529 22.24 2.95 15.15
CA ALA A 529 21.79 3.11 16.52
C ALA A 529 22.88 3.72 17.41
N THR A 530 24.13 3.27 17.30
CA THR A 530 25.24 3.83 18.09
C THR A 530 25.38 5.34 17.87
N ARG A 531 25.33 5.81 16.62
CA ARG A 531 25.47 7.24 16.31
C ARG A 531 24.30 8.09 16.78
N ILE A 532 23.07 7.63 16.55
CA ILE A 532 21.88 8.42 16.86
C ILE A 532 21.67 8.53 18.37
N PHE A 533 21.90 7.47 19.14
CA PHE A 533 21.70 7.51 20.59
C PHE A 533 22.83 8.26 21.31
N ASP A 534 24.08 8.12 20.87
CA ASP A 534 25.22 8.70 21.58
C ASP A 534 25.40 10.20 21.28
N ILE A 535 25.17 10.64 20.04
CA ILE A 535 25.46 12.02 19.62
C ILE A 535 24.27 12.98 19.94
N PRO A 536 23.10 12.92 19.25
CA PRO A 536 21.97 13.80 19.56
C PRO A 536 21.45 13.74 21.00
N PHE A 537 21.45 12.55 21.63
CA PHE A 537 20.85 12.34 22.95
C PHE A 537 21.86 12.33 24.10
N TYR A 538 23.03 12.95 23.90
CA TYR A 538 24.06 13.09 24.93
C TYR A 538 23.51 13.67 26.25
N PHE A 539 22.61 14.67 26.18
CA PHE A 539 22.01 15.31 27.36
C PHE A 539 20.93 14.47 28.06
N SER A 540 20.36 13.47 27.38
CA SER A 540 19.31 12.58 27.92
C SER A 540 19.79 11.13 28.04
N SER A 541 21.03 10.95 28.50
CA SER A 541 21.68 9.64 28.59
C SER A 541 20.88 8.63 29.41
N ASN A 542 20.42 9.04 30.60
CA ASN A 542 19.64 8.18 31.49
C ASN A 542 18.33 7.67 30.85
N GLU A 543 17.62 8.51 30.07
CA GLU A 543 16.34 8.12 29.48
C GLU A 543 16.52 7.09 28.37
N TRP A 544 17.51 7.28 27.48
CA TRP A 544 17.73 6.35 26.38
C TRP A 544 18.37 5.04 26.84
N HIS A 545 19.24 5.07 27.85
CA HIS A 545 19.75 3.85 28.48
C HIS A 545 18.60 3.01 29.06
N LEU A 546 17.70 3.63 29.83
CA LEU A 546 16.55 2.95 30.43
C LEU A 546 15.63 2.32 29.36
N LEU A 547 15.33 3.06 28.28
CA LEU A 547 14.51 2.55 27.17
C LEU A 547 15.13 1.31 26.52
N LEU A 548 16.44 1.36 26.22
CA LEU A 548 17.14 0.23 25.61
C LEU A 548 17.28 -0.97 26.56
N GLU A 549 17.46 -0.74 27.87
CA GLU A 549 17.49 -1.81 28.87
C GLU A 549 16.18 -2.58 28.93
N ILE A 550 15.04 -1.87 28.94
CA ILE A 550 13.70 -2.48 28.92
C ILE A 550 13.54 -3.35 27.66
N LEU A 551 13.95 -2.83 26.49
CA LEU A 551 13.90 -3.58 25.23
C LEU A 551 14.80 -4.82 25.25
N ALA A 552 15.99 -4.74 25.83
CA ALA A 552 16.93 -5.86 25.95
C ALA A 552 16.36 -6.98 26.86
N ILE A 553 15.77 -6.61 28.00
CA ILE A 553 15.14 -7.56 28.93
C ILE A 553 13.92 -8.22 28.27
N LEU A 554 13.05 -7.44 27.62
CA LEU A 554 11.86 -7.96 26.97
C LEU A 554 12.22 -8.91 25.82
N SER A 555 13.22 -8.56 25.02
CA SER A 555 13.72 -9.39 23.92
C SER A 555 14.30 -10.72 24.41
N LYS A 556 15.03 -10.70 25.54
CA LYS A 556 15.56 -11.91 26.19
C LYS A 556 14.45 -12.87 26.58
N ILE A 557 13.40 -12.35 27.23
CA ILE A 557 12.29 -13.16 27.75
C ILE A 557 11.45 -13.70 26.59
N LEU A 558 10.97 -12.81 25.72
CA LEU A 558 10.01 -13.14 24.68
C LEU A 558 10.63 -14.00 23.57
N GLY A 559 11.84 -13.67 23.12
CA GLY A 559 12.56 -14.40 22.08
C GLY A 559 12.82 -15.86 22.48
N ASN A 560 13.25 -16.10 23.73
CA ASN A 560 13.54 -17.45 24.20
C ASN A 560 12.28 -18.26 24.52
N LEU A 561 11.26 -17.66 25.15
CA LEU A 561 10.03 -18.39 25.52
C LEU A 561 9.24 -18.82 24.28
N ILE A 562 9.07 -17.93 23.30
CA ILE A 562 8.29 -18.24 22.10
C ILE A 562 9.06 -19.19 21.17
N ALA A 563 10.40 -19.14 21.15
CA ALA A 563 11.19 -20.08 20.35
C ALA A 563 10.91 -21.55 20.69
N ILE A 564 10.64 -21.88 21.96
CA ILE A 564 10.38 -23.24 22.43
C ILE A 564 9.10 -23.84 21.82
N THR A 565 8.09 -23.00 21.55
CA THR A 565 6.79 -23.47 21.05
C THR A 565 6.74 -23.59 19.53
N GLN A 566 7.80 -23.17 18.83
CA GLN A 566 7.82 -23.18 17.36
C GLN A 566 7.98 -24.59 16.82
N THR A 567 7.34 -24.85 15.67
CA THR A 567 7.39 -26.14 14.96
C THR A 567 8.27 -26.10 13.72
N SER A 568 8.53 -24.91 13.17
CA SER A 568 9.39 -24.69 12.00
C SER A 568 10.76 -24.15 12.39
N MET A 569 11.81 -24.66 11.74
CA MET A 569 13.19 -24.28 12.02
C MET A 569 13.45 -22.79 11.75
N LYS A 570 12.91 -22.26 10.64
CA LYS A 570 13.08 -20.84 10.26
C LYS A 570 12.44 -19.89 11.26
N ARG A 571 11.23 -20.19 11.74
CA ARG A 571 10.52 -19.37 12.73
C ARG A 571 11.19 -19.44 14.10
N MET A 572 11.68 -20.61 14.49
CA MET A 572 12.51 -20.77 15.69
C MET A 572 13.78 -19.90 15.62
N LEU A 573 14.48 -19.87 14.47
CA LEU A 573 15.66 -19.03 14.28
C LEU A 573 15.35 -17.52 14.26
N ALA A 574 14.17 -17.12 13.79
CA ALA A 574 13.71 -15.74 13.90
C ALA A 574 13.59 -15.32 15.38
N TYR A 575 12.96 -16.15 16.21
CA TYR A 575 12.84 -15.88 17.65
C TYR A 575 14.17 -15.97 18.40
N SER A 576 15.07 -16.88 18.01
CA SER A 576 16.45 -16.90 18.51
C SER A 576 17.16 -15.58 18.18
N SER A 577 17.03 -15.11 16.93
CA SER A 577 17.58 -13.83 16.47
C SER A 577 17.03 -12.63 17.28
N ILE A 578 15.76 -12.66 17.67
CA ILE A 578 15.16 -11.65 18.56
C ILE A 578 15.78 -11.74 19.97
N GLY A 579 15.98 -12.95 20.50
CA GLY A 579 16.64 -13.15 21.80
C GLY A 579 18.10 -12.67 21.81
N GLN A 580 18.80 -12.78 20.69
CA GLN A 580 20.21 -12.40 20.51
C GLN A 580 20.43 -10.89 20.40
N ILE A 581 19.44 -10.11 19.96
CA ILE A 581 19.61 -8.66 19.78
C ILE A 581 19.97 -7.94 21.08
N ARG A 582 19.62 -8.52 22.23
CA ARG A 582 19.97 -7.98 23.55
C ARG A 582 21.48 -7.76 23.72
N TYR A 583 22.32 -8.64 23.17
CA TYR A 583 23.78 -8.52 23.30
C TYR A 583 24.30 -7.31 22.53
N VAL A 584 23.68 -7.02 21.39
CA VAL A 584 23.95 -5.80 20.61
C VAL A 584 23.50 -4.58 21.38
N ILE A 585 22.27 -4.58 21.92
CA ILE A 585 21.70 -3.46 22.68
C ILE A 585 22.54 -3.16 23.94
N ILE A 586 22.99 -4.18 24.67
CA ILE A 586 23.87 -4.00 25.85
C ILE A 586 25.20 -3.36 25.44
N GLY A 587 25.77 -3.76 24.30
CA GLY A 587 26.98 -3.12 23.77
C GLY A 587 26.80 -1.64 23.43
N ILE A 588 25.62 -1.25 22.93
CA ILE A 588 25.27 0.15 22.66
C ILE A 588 25.11 0.94 23.98
N ILE A 589 24.44 0.37 24.98
CA ILE A 589 24.24 1.01 26.29
C ILE A 589 25.57 1.31 26.98
N VAL A 590 26.52 0.37 26.94
CA VAL A 590 27.83 0.52 27.60
C VAL A 590 28.73 1.55 26.91
N GLY A 591 28.55 1.76 25.60
CA GLY A 591 29.30 2.75 24.82
C GLY A 591 30.80 2.46 24.75
N ASP A 592 31.60 3.47 24.39
CA ASP A 592 33.05 3.32 24.19
C ASP A 592 33.85 3.25 25.50
N SER A 593 33.35 3.90 26.57
CA SER A 593 34.06 4.08 27.86
C SER A 593 34.58 2.79 28.50
N ASN A 594 33.87 1.67 28.32
CA ASN A 594 34.23 0.35 28.84
C ASN A 594 34.46 -0.69 27.72
N GLY A 595 34.70 -0.25 26.48
CA GLY A 595 34.86 -1.14 25.33
C GLY A 595 33.57 -1.83 24.87
N GLY A 596 32.41 -1.24 25.17
CA GLY A 596 31.09 -1.78 24.79
C GLY A 596 30.92 -1.92 23.28
N TYR A 597 31.28 -0.90 22.50
CA TYR A 597 31.23 -0.96 21.03
C TYR A 597 32.15 -2.05 20.46
N ALA A 598 33.36 -2.24 21.01
CA ALA A 598 34.26 -3.30 20.58
C ALA A 598 33.68 -4.70 20.85
N SER A 599 33.04 -4.87 22.01
CA SER A 599 32.34 -6.11 22.36
C SER A 599 31.14 -6.38 21.43
N MET A 600 30.38 -5.34 21.07
CA MET A 600 29.25 -5.41 20.15
C MET A 600 29.71 -5.86 18.76
N ILE A 601 30.75 -5.24 18.21
CA ILE A 601 31.29 -5.57 16.89
C ILE A 601 31.81 -7.00 16.87
N THR A 602 32.55 -7.40 17.91
CA THR A 602 33.06 -8.78 18.05
C THR A 602 31.92 -9.79 18.08
N TYR A 603 30.88 -9.52 18.86
CA TYR A 603 29.68 -10.35 18.91
C TYR A 603 28.97 -10.41 17.55
N MET A 604 28.81 -9.27 16.86
CA MET A 604 28.18 -9.22 15.53
C MET A 604 28.96 -10.02 14.49
N MET A 605 30.30 -10.03 14.54
CA MET A 605 31.12 -10.87 13.66
C MET A 605 30.85 -12.37 13.87
N PHE A 606 30.77 -12.82 15.12
CA PHE A 606 30.37 -14.19 15.42
C PHE A 606 28.92 -14.47 14.99
N TYR A 607 28.00 -13.56 15.28
CA TYR A 607 26.59 -13.68 14.90
C TYR A 607 26.42 -13.84 13.38
N ILE A 608 27.09 -13.01 12.57
CA ILE A 608 27.11 -13.10 11.11
C ILE A 608 27.54 -14.51 10.66
N SER A 609 28.69 -14.96 11.14
CA SER A 609 29.27 -16.25 10.74
C SER A 609 28.34 -17.42 11.11
N MET A 610 27.79 -17.41 12.32
CA MET A 610 26.97 -18.51 12.83
C MET A 610 25.57 -18.53 12.23
N ASN A 611 24.94 -17.37 12.01
CA ASN A 611 23.64 -17.32 11.34
C ASN A 611 23.74 -17.76 9.88
N LEU A 612 24.73 -17.26 9.13
CA LEU A 612 24.95 -17.68 7.74
C LEU A 612 25.26 -19.18 7.67
N GLY A 613 26.10 -19.70 8.59
CA GLY A 613 26.39 -21.13 8.68
C GLY A 613 25.14 -21.98 8.99
N THR A 614 24.30 -21.53 9.92
CA THR A 614 23.04 -22.21 10.28
C THR A 614 22.06 -22.23 9.11
N PHE A 615 21.85 -21.09 8.45
CA PHE A 615 20.97 -21.02 7.28
C PHE A 615 21.52 -21.82 6.10
N ALA A 616 22.84 -21.86 5.87
CA ALA A 616 23.45 -22.71 4.85
C ALA A 616 23.15 -24.21 5.09
N CYS A 617 23.21 -24.65 6.35
CA CYS A 617 22.83 -26.01 6.72
C CYS A 617 21.33 -26.28 6.48
N ILE A 618 20.46 -25.33 6.84
CA ILE A 618 19.01 -25.45 6.61
C ILE A 618 18.69 -25.47 5.11
N VAL A 619 19.34 -24.64 4.30
CA VAL A 619 19.19 -24.64 2.83
C VAL A 619 19.58 -26.01 2.27
N SER A 620 20.74 -26.53 2.67
CA SER A 620 21.24 -27.83 2.21
C SER A 620 20.27 -28.97 2.58
N PHE A 621 19.70 -28.93 3.79
CA PHE A 621 18.68 -29.89 4.22
C PHE A 621 17.39 -29.75 3.40
N GLY A 622 16.84 -28.54 3.29
CA GLY A 622 15.58 -28.24 2.61
C GLY A 622 15.61 -28.58 1.12
N LEU A 623 16.76 -28.44 0.44
CA LEU A 623 16.94 -28.86 -0.95
C LEU A 623 16.76 -30.38 -1.14
N ARG A 624 17.03 -31.18 -0.12
CA ARG A 624 16.94 -32.65 -0.18
C ARG A 624 15.58 -33.18 0.24
N THR A 625 14.96 -32.58 1.26
CA THR A 625 13.72 -33.09 1.87
C THR A 625 12.47 -32.29 1.50
N GLY A 626 12.62 -31.02 1.09
CA GLY A 626 11.50 -30.12 0.81
C GLY A 626 10.71 -29.68 2.04
N THR A 627 11.23 -29.87 3.25
CA THR A 627 10.54 -29.54 4.50
C THR A 627 11.38 -28.67 5.45
N ASP A 628 10.70 -27.79 6.19
CA ASP A 628 11.29 -26.87 7.18
C ASP A 628 10.87 -27.22 8.63
N ASN A 629 10.21 -28.36 8.84
CA ASN A 629 9.71 -28.77 10.16
C ASN A 629 10.82 -29.33 11.04
N ILE A 630 10.86 -28.93 12.31
CA ILE A 630 11.87 -29.38 13.29
C ILE A 630 11.87 -30.91 13.43
N ARG A 631 10.69 -31.54 13.38
CA ARG A 631 10.54 -33.00 13.52
C ARG A 631 11.27 -33.80 12.44
N ASP A 632 11.44 -33.23 11.25
CA ASP A 632 12.06 -33.92 10.11
C ASP A 632 13.59 -34.00 10.24
N TYR A 633 14.17 -33.21 11.13
CA TYR A 633 15.59 -33.26 11.51
C TYR A 633 15.89 -34.43 12.47
N ALA A 634 14.89 -35.18 12.93
CA ALA A 634 15.09 -36.35 13.78
C ALA A 634 15.95 -37.42 13.06
N GLY A 635 17.02 -37.84 13.72
CA GLY A 635 17.97 -38.80 13.15
C GLY A 635 18.85 -38.22 12.03
N LEU A 636 19.01 -36.90 11.92
CA LEU A 636 19.86 -36.29 10.88
C LEU A 636 21.29 -36.84 10.89
N TYR A 637 21.85 -37.10 12.09
CA TYR A 637 23.21 -37.61 12.24
C TYR A 637 23.44 -38.95 11.51
N THR A 638 22.46 -39.85 11.49
CA THR A 638 22.59 -41.14 10.81
C THR A 638 22.45 -41.03 9.29
N LYS A 639 21.85 -39.95 8.79
CA LYS A 639 21.66 -39.68 7.36
C LYS A 639 22.84 -38.91 6.77
N ASP A 640 23.29 -37.86 7.45
CA ASP A 640 24.40 -37.01 7.02
C ASP A 640 25.16 -36.46 8.24
N HIS A 641 26.27 -37.11 8.56
CA HIS A 641 27.10 -36.80 9.72
C HIS A 641 27.69 -35.38 9.64
N PHE A 642 28.06 -34.91 8.44
CA PHE A 642 28.70 -33.61 8.26
C PHE A 642 27.70 -32.48 8.45
N LEU A 643 26.50 -32.60 7.85
CA LEU A 643 25.44 -31.61 7.99
C LEU A 643 24.93 -31.50 9.44
N ALA A 644 24.82 -32.64 10.13
CA ALA A 644 24.41 -32.67 11.52
C ALA A 644 25.43 -32.00 12.45
N LEU A 645 26.74 -32.27 12.24
CA LEU A 645 27.81 -31.70 13.07
C LEU A 645 27.97 -30.20 12.81
N SER A 646 27.91 -29.75 11.55
CA SER A 646 27.97 -28.32 11.23
C SER A 646 26.79 -27.55 11.80
N LEU A 647 25.56 -28.09 11.67
CA LEU A 647 24.37 -27.47 12.24
C LEU A 647 24.43 -27.43 13.78
N ALA A 648 24.90 -28.51 14.43
CA ALA A 648 25.06 -28.56 15.88
C ALA A 648 26.06 -27.52 16.38
N LEU A 649 27.21 -27.37 15.70
CA LEU A 649 28.23 -26.38 16.06
C LEU A 649 27.69 -24.95 15.94
N CYS A 650 27.01 -24.62 14.84
CA CYS A 650 26.42 -23.29 14.67
C CYS A 650 25.31 -23.00 15.70
N LEU A 651 24.45 -23.98 16.02
CA LEU A 651 23.38 -23.80 17.02
C LEU A 651 23.92 -23.71 18.45
N LEU A 652 24.96 -24.47 18.82
CA LEU A 652 25.65 -24.36 20.11
C LEU A 652 26.29 -22.97 20.27
N SER A 653 26.85 -22.44 19.18
CA SER A 653 27.41 -21.10 19.13
C SER A 653 26.33 -20.03 19.32
N LEU A 654 25.20 -20.14 18.60
CA LEU A 654 24.05 -19.27 18.81
C LEU A 654 23.49 -19.38 20.23
N GLY A 655 23.56 -20.56 20.87
CA GLY A 655 23.20 -20.74 22.27
C GLY A 655 24.11 -20.02 23.27
N GLY A 656 25.24 -19.47 22.82
CA GLY A 656 26.22 -18.77 23.66
C GLY A 656 27.11 -19.71 24.47
N LEU A 657 27.17 -21.01 24.14
CA LEU A 657 28.00 -21.98 24.85
C LEU A 657 29.46 -22.01 24.36
N LEU A 658 29.72 -21.45 23.19
CA LEU A 658 31.04 -21.39 22.54
C LEU A 658 31.63 -19.97 22.54
N HIS A 659 31.01 -19.02 23.25
CA HIS A 659 31.34 -17.59 23.27
C HIS A 659 31.65 -17.09 24.67
#